data_AF-A0AAU5FLK3-F1
#
_entry.id   AF-A0AAU5FLK3-F1
#
_cell.length_a   1.000
_cell.length_b   1.000
_cell.length_c   1.000
_cell.angle_alpha   90.00
_cell.angle_beta   90.00
_cell.angle_gamma   90.00
#
_symmetry.space_group_name_H-M   'P 1'
#
loop_
_entity.id
_entity.type
_entity.pdbx_description
1 polymer ?
#
loop_
_entity_poly.entity_id
_entity_poly.type
_entity_poly.pdbx_seq_one_letter_code
_entity_poly.pdbx_strand_id
1 'polypeptide(L)'
;MPVKVSVVVPVYNPGKYIDPCVSSLLGQTLPAEDVELLFVDDGSTDDSPARLDQLAVEHPQVRVVHLANSGWPGKPRNIGVAEARGEYVQFLDQDDHMAPDALRRLYELGHRNSSDIVIGKVASNFRGVPHGVFRITREKCTLRDAPLVDSLTPHKMFRTAFLREHGIAYAEGKRRLEDQLYMMTAYFAAKNVSVLGDYTCYHYSKRDDGKNAGSAKIVPSGYYDNLRDVLDVVIANTEPGAFRDSLLRRFYRVEMLGRLSEPSVLGYEPAFLDEMVGAVHALAADHIGDGVHDGLGALSRLRSTLLRRKDPAKLVEAARRAASVKGHARLEGFAWENGRIAIDVTARLRHADGTPFTLLRDEDRYYLHPDLLKGLLEDGERIEVTDEVKSFRAEVHLRDRETAVEWTCPASFETRIEEVPGEEIPAEAAQAAEAAEGAEAAEGAEAAEGEVPAAVDVPAADGTPAEAAPAAAPGGDTPPAEAAPPGGTARPDADPAAGTPCEVVLRGTAWLDPKQVKGRPALTRGMWDVWVPVRGLGLSRKARLGADRDAGVDAHCLPALLGSPAVPTVPYFTDPHGNLTLDVDRRGKRLGGALAGRPALRMPGARGLEIELPVVALPGTAPSVAVLLVRGQGEDAPCCELPALVEPFGGRVHLRAGDRLDPAGRAALGAGTWALSARLDGPHGPELPIGRVHVDAGGRVRLCDELGTVDSAVARTALAQRRRADRRALVHRFSHPLTRRLSAATRARLRLLAVRLGL
;
A
#
# COMPACT_ATOMS: atom_id res chain seq x y z
N MET A 1 -37.50 -8.89 -9.49
CA MET A 1 -36.43 -8.95 -10.50
C MET A 1 -35.47 -10.06 -10.09
N PRO A 2 -34.67 -10.67 -10.97
CA PRO A 2 -33.68 -11.66 -10.53
C PRO A 2 -32.65 -11.00 -9.61
N VAL A 3 -32.23 -11.71 -8.57
CA VAL A 3 -31.14 -11.29 -7.67
C VAL A 3 -29.88 -11.10 -8.51
N LYS A 4 -29.17 -9.99 -8.33
CA LYS A 4 -27.94 -9.69 -9.08
C LYS A 4 -26.72 -10.34 -8.44
N VAL A 5 -26.59 -10.22 -7.13
CA VAL A 5 -25.43 -10.74 -6.38
C VAL A 5 -25.88 -11.51 -5.15
N SER A 6 -25.41 -12.74 -5.00
CA SER A 6 -25.44 -13.48 -3.73
C SER A 6 -24.08 -13.35 -3.05
N VAL A 7 -24.03 -12.74 -1.88
CA VAL A 7 -22.83 -12.75 -1.03
C VAL A 7 -22.85 -13.99 -0.17
N VAL A 8 -21.86 -14.85 -0.31
CA VAL A 8 -21.72 -16.09 0.46
C VAL A 8 -20.72 -15.85 1.59
N VAL A 9 -21.20 -15.96 2.83
CA VAL A 9 -20.41 -15.77 4.05
C VAL A 9 -20.32 -17.09 4.81
N PRO A 10 -19.19 -17.81 4.78
CA PRO A 10 -18.98 -18.98 5.64
C PRO A 10 -18.76 -18.52 7.09
N VAL A 11 -19.54 -19.07 8.03
CA VAL A 11 -19.53 -18.67 9.43
C VAL A 11 -19.14 -19.84 10.34
N TYR A 12 -18.19 -19.62 11.25
CA TYR A 12 -17.87 -20.54 12.34
C TYR A 12 -17.27 -19.78 13.52
N ASN A 13 -18.01 -19.69 14.62
CA ASN A 13 -17.61 -19.05 15.87
C ASN A 13 -16.94 -17.66 15.73
N PRO A 14 -17.50 -16.69 14.97
CA PRO A 14 -16.90 -15.38 14.80
C PRO A 14 -16.97 -14.49 16.04
N GLY A 15 -17.88 -14.71 16.99
CA GLY A 15 -18.15 -13.77 18.09
C GLY A 15 -18.33 -12.31 17.62
N LYS A 16 -17.56 -11.39 18.18
CA LYS A 16 -17.61 -9.94 17.85
C LYS A 16 -17.15 -9.58 16.43
N TYR A 17 -16.46 -10.48 15.73
CA TYR A 17 -15.82 -10.15 14.46
C TYR A 17 -16.76 -10.14 13.27
N ILE A 18 -17.99 -10.66 13.43
CA ILE A 18 -19.02 -10.64 12.38
C ILE A 18 -19.68 -9.27 12.21
N ASP A 19 -19.59 -8.38 13.22
CA ASP A 19 -20.32 -7.11 13.23
C ASP A 19 -19.87 -6.18 12.10
N PRO A 20 -18.55 -5.97 11.84
CA PRO A 20 -18.10 -5.18 10.70
C PRO A 20 -18.51 -5.81 9.36
N CYS A 21 -18.51 -7.14 9.26
CA CYS A 21 -18.95 -7.88 8.07
C CYS A 21 -20.42 -7.55 7.77
N VAL A 22 -21.33 -7.79 8.70
CA VAL A 22 -22.78 -7.52 8.57
C VAL A 22 -23.04 -6.04 8.27
N SER A 23 -22.45 -5.14 9.05
CA SER A 23 -22.61 -3.69 8.86
C SER A 23 -22.19 -3.25 7.46
N SER A 24 -21.08 -3.80 6.94
CA SER A 24 -20.59 -3.48 5.60
C SER A 24 -21.49 -3.99 4.47
N LEU A 25 -22.17 -5.12 4.67
CA LEU A 25 -23.09 -5.70 3.70
C LEU A 25 -24.42 -4.96 3.66
N LEU A 26 -24.97 -4.60 4.81
CA LEU A 26 -26.20 -3.80 4.89
C LEU A 26 -26.00 -2.36 4.40
N GLY A 27 -24.78 -1.83 4.49
CA GLY A 27 -24.41 -0.50 4.02
C GLY A 27 -24.03 -0.40 2.53
N GLN A 28 -24.26 -1.45 1.73
CA GLN A 28 -23.93 -1.43 0.29
C GLN A 28 -24.85 -0.49 -0.50
N THR A 29 -24.31 0.12 -1.56
CA THR A 29 -25.07 1.01 -2.44
C THR A 29 -25.82 0.29 -3.56
N LEU A 30 -25.60 -1.02 -3.73
CA LEU A 30 -26.46 -1.85 -4.58
C LEU A 30 -27.81 -2.06 -3.86
N PRO A 31 -28.96 -1.85 -4.51
CA PRO A 31 -30.26 -1.94 -3.85
C PRO A 31 -30.47 -3.29 -3.14
N ALA A 32 -31.11 -3.24 -1.97
CA ALA A 32 -31.31 -4.40 -1.11
C ALA A 32 -32.06 -5.54 -1.83
N GLU A 33 -33.03 -5.22 -2.69
CA GLU A 33 -33.79 -6.18 -3.49
C GLU A 33 -32.98 -6.87 -4.59
N ASP A 34 -31.81 -6.33 -4.94
CA ASP A 34 -30.89 -6.89 -5.93
C ASP A 34 -29.80 -7.76 -5.29
N VAL A 35 -29.75 -7.83 -3.95
CA VAL A 35 -28.71 -8.52 -3.18
C VAL A 35 -29.34 -9.66 -2.39
N GLU A 36 -28.63 -10.79 -2.32
CA GLU A 36 -28.89 -11.85 -1.35
C GLU A 36 -27.66 -11.96 -0.44
N LEU A 37 -27.88 -11.94 0.88
CA LEU A 37 -26.83 -12.14 1.88
C LEU A 37 -27.01 -13.54 2.47
N LEU A 38 -26.21 -14.48 1.99
CA LEU A 38 -26.29 -15.89 2.35
C LEU A 38 -25.20 -16.25 3.37
N PHE A 39 -25.61 -16.31 4.64
CA PHE A 39 -24.75 -16.80 5.72
C PHE A 39 -24.86 -18.31 5.81
N VAL A 40 -23.74 -19.01 5.71
CA VAL A 40 -23.67 -20.47 5.84
C VAL A 40 -22.92 -20.79 7.13
N ASP A 41 -23.68 -21.04 8.18
CA ASP A 41 -23.17 -21.38 9.51
C ASP A 41 -22.72 -22.84 9.56
N ASP A 42 -21.41 -23.04 9.77
CA ASP A 42 -20.73 -24.33 9.80
C ASP A 42 -20.75 -24.92 11.22
N GLY A 43 -21.92 -24.97 11.83
CA GLY A 43 -22.14 -25.54 13.16
C GLY A 43 -21.45 -24.75 14.27
N SER A 44 -21.65 -23.42 14.30
CA SER A 44 -21.17 -22.58 15.40
C SER A 44 -21.78 -23.00 16.74
N THR A 45 -21.00 -22.83 17.80
CA THR A 45 -21.35 -23.16 19.19
C THR A 45 -21.42 -21.92 20.08
N ASP A 46 -21.11 -20.74 19.54
CA ASP A 46 -21.30 -19.45 20.21
C ASP A 46 -22.71 -18.89 19.93
N ASP A 47 -22.91 -17.59 20.14
CA ASP A 47 -24.20 -16.92 19.93
C ASP A 47 -24.50 -16.60 18.45
N SER A 48 -23.61 -16.96 17.52
CA SER A 48 -23.74 -16.63 16.10
C SER A 48 -25.00 -17.19 15.44
N PRO A 49 -25.44 -18.46 15.67
CA PRO A 49 -26.64 -18.98 15.03
C PRO A 49 -27.89 -18.12 15.35
N ALA A 50 -28.09 -17.81 16.64
CA ALA A 50 -29.22 -17.00 17.09
C ALA A 50 -29.18 -15.57 16.53
N ARG A 51 -27.98 -14.98 16.43
CA ARG A 51 -27.78 -13.63 15.87
C ARG A 51 -28.06 -13.59 14.37
N LEU A 52 -27.69 -14.64 13.63
CA LEU A 52 -27.97 -14.76 12.20
C LEU A 52 -29.46 -14.99 11.93
N ASP A 53 -30.12 -15.82 12.74
CA ASP A 53 -31.57 -16.03 12.66
C ASP A 53 -32.33 -14.71 12.88
N GLN A 54 -31.93 -13.93 13.88
CA GLN A 54 -32.50 -12.61 14.12
C GLN A 54 -32.27 -11.68 12.94
N LEU A 55 -31.06 -11.66 12.38
CA LEU A 55 -30.72 -10.85 11.21
C LEU A 55 -31.60 -11.20 9.99
N ALA A 56 -31.90 -12.48 9.79
CA ALA A 56 -32.78 -12.95 8.72
C ALA A 56 -34.24 -12.50 8.89
N VAL A 57 -34.70 -12.35 10.13
CA VAL A 57 -36.02 -11.78 10.44
C VAL A 57 -36.06 -10.28 10.17
N GLU A 58 -34.99 -9.56 10.52
CA GLU A 58 -34.90 -8.10 10.40
C GLU A 58 -34.68 -7.62 8.97
N HIS A 59 -34.00 -8.42 8.13
CA HIS A 59 -33.59 -8.03 6.78
C HIS A 59 -34.03 -9.06 5.72
N PRO A 60 -35.01 -8.72 4.86
CA PRO A 60 -35.54 -9.66 3.86
C PRO A 60 -34.53 -10.20 2.85
N GLN A 61 -33.42 -9.51 2.63
CA GLN A 61 -32.34 -9.98 1.76
C GLN A 61 -31.42 -11.04 2.41
N VAL A 62 -31.56 -11.29 3.71
CA VAL A 62 -30.69 -12.22 4.46
C VAL A 62 -31.30 -13.62 4.47
N ARG A 63 -30.47 -14.62 4.18
CA ARG A 63 -30.77 -16.05 4.32
C ARG A 63 -29.67 -16.72 5.12
N VAL A 64 -30.06 -17.69 5.94
CA VAL A 64 -29.15 -18.46 6.77
C VAL A 64 -29.31 -19.94 6.46
N VAL A 65 -28.20 -20.66 6.36
CA VAL A 65 -28.14 -22.12 6.22
C VAL A 65 -27.26 -22.65 7.33
N HIS A 66 -27.81 -23.50 8.20
CA HIS A 66 -27.05 -24.16 9.27
C HIS A 66 -26.61 -25.56 8.85
N LEU A 67 -25.34 -25.86 9.09
CA LEU A 67 -24.71 -27.14 8.81
C LEU A 67 -24.19 -27.78 10.10
N ALA A 68 -23.97 -29.08 10.06
CA ALA A 68 -23.05 -29.71 11.01
C ALA A 68 -21.62 -29.30 10.65
N ASN A 69 -20.81 -28.98 11.66
CA ASN A 69 -19.45 -28.46 11.49
C ASN A 69 -18.60 -29.37 10.59
N SER A 70 -18.17 -28.80 9.47
CA SER A 70 -17.35 -29.45 8.45
C SER A 70 -15.85 -29.37 8.72
N GLY A 71 -15.45 -28.48 9.64
CA GLY A 71 -14.07 -28.26 10.07
C GLY A 71 -13.26 -27.34 9.15
N TRP A 72 -13.82 -26.85 8.03
CA TRP A 72 -13.10 -25.98 7.08
C TRP A 72 -14.06 -25.15 6.19
N PRO A 73 -13.72 -23.93 5.74
CA PRO A 73 -14.63 -23.06 4.97
C PRO A 73 -15.04 -23.58 3.58
N GLY A 74 -14.40 -24.65 3.06
CA GLY A 74 -14.68 -25.17 1.72
C GLY A 74 -16.12 -25.65 1.54
N LYS A 75 -16.63 -26.49 2.45
CA LYS A 75 -17.99 -27.04 2.37
C LYS A 75 -19.06 -25.94 2.52
N PRO A 76 -19.00 -25.03 3.50
CA PRO A 76 -19.92 -23.90 3.58
C PRO A 76 -19.96 -23.05 2.30
N ARG A 77 -18.80 -22.79 1.67
CA ARG A 77 -18.73 -22.06 0.40
C ARG A 77 -19.39 -22.83 -0.75
N ASN A 78 -19.18 -24.14 -0.85
CA ASN A 78 -19.85 -24.99 -1.85
C ASN A 78 -21.37 -24.96 -1.71
N ILE A 79 -21.88 -25.13 -0.48
CA ILE A 79 -23.31 -25.02 -0.18
C ILE A 79 -23.83 -23.62 -0.55
N GLY A 80 -23.08 -22.57 -0.20
CA GLY A 80 -23.42 -21.21 -0.59
C GLY A 80 -23.56 -21.02 -2.10
N VAL A 81 -22.65 -21.57 -2.90
CA VAL A 81 -22.74 -21.53 -4.38
C VAL A 81 -23.94 -22.33 -4.90
N ALA A 82 -24.25 -23.47 -4.30
CA ALA A 82 -25.42 -24.28 -4.68
C ALA A 82 -26.74 -23.55 -4.40
N GLU A 83 -26.83 -22.87 -3.26
CA GLU A 83 -28.03 -22.17 -2.77
C GLU A 83 -28.21 -20.74 -3.31
N ALA A 84 -27.16 -20.17 -3.89
CA ALA A 84 -27.14 -18.81 -4.40
C ALA A 84 -28.19 -18.59 -5.51
N ARG A 85 -28.93 -17.48 -5.41
CA ARG A 85 -29.94 -17.06 -6.40
C ARG A 85 -29.45 -15.96 -7.34
N GLY A 86 -28.33 -15.33 -7.02
CA GLY A 86 -27.73 -14.24 -7.77
C GLY A 86 -27.15 -14.67 -9.11
N GLU A 87 -27.17 -13.76 -10.08
CA GLU A 87 -26.41 -13.90 -11.33
C GLU A 87 -24.91 -14.10 -11.06
N TYR A 88 -24.42 -13.42 -10.01
CA TYR A 88 -23.06 -13.54 -9.50
C TYR A 88 -23.02 -13.97 -8.02
N VAL A 89 -21.97 -14.70 -7.65
CA VAL A 89 -21.60 -15.00 -6.25
C VAL A 89 -20.37 -14.19 -5.86
N GLN A 90 -20.41 -13.52 -4.71
CA GLN A 90 -19.25 -12.89 -4.07
C GLN A 90 -18.93 -13.60 -2.76
N PHE A 91 -17.69 -14.07 -2.56
CA PHE A 91 -17.28 -14.62 -1.27
C PHE A 91 -16.80 -13.52 -0.33
N LEU A 92 -17.21 -13.59 0.94
CA LEU A 92 -16.73 -12.72 2.02
C LEU A 92 -16.54 -13.55 3.29
N ASP A 93 -15.34 -13.49 3.88
CA ASP A 93 -15.11 -14.17 5.16
C ASP A 93 -15.76 -13.38 6.31
N GLN A 94 -16.22 -14.11 7.33
CA GLN A 94 -16.95 -13.58 8.49
C GLN A 94 -16.21 -12.50 9.30
N ASP A 95 -14.88 -12.43 9.21
CA ASP A 95 -14.02 -11.51 9.94
C ASP A 95 -13.49 -10.35 9.08
N ASP A 96 -13.91 -10.26 7.82
CA ASP A 96 -13.55 -9.22 6.86
C ASP A 96 -14.73 -8.28 6.57
N HIS A 97 -14.52 -7.26 5.74
CA HIS A 97 -15.59 -6.35 5.32
C HIS A 97 -15.38 -5.78 3.91
N MET A 98 -16.46 -5.27 3.30
CA MET A 98 -16.44 -4.67 1.96
C MET A 98 -16.68 -3.15 1.99
N ALA A 99 -16.12 -2.44 1.01
CA ALA A 99 -16.37 -1.01 0.86
C ALA A 99 -17.79 -0.73 0.33
N PRO A 100 -18.41 0.43 0.61
CA PRO A 100 -19.84 0.67 0.34
C PRO A 100 -20.30 0.51 -1.11
N ASP A 101 -19.44 0.83 -2.09
CA ASP A 101 -19.78 0.69 -3.52
C ASP A 101 -19.31 -0.64 -4.13
N ALA A 102 -18.73 -1.54 -3.33
CA ALA A 102 -18.02 -2.70 -3.85
C ALA A 102 -18.92 -3.63 -4.67
N LEU A 103 -20.07 -4.05 -4.12
CA LEU A 103 -20.97 -4.97 -4.83
C LEU A 103 -21.49 -4.36 -6.13
N ARG A 104 -21.92 -3.09 -6.09
CA ARG A 104 -22.45 -2.38 -7.25
C ARG A 104 -21.40 -2.27 -8.37
N ARG A 105 -20.18 -1.82 -8.04
CA ARG A 105 -19.10 -1.64 -9.03
C ARG A 105 -18.62 -2.96 -9.63
N LEU A 106 -18.49 -4.00 -8.79
CA LEU A 106 -18.10 -5.33 -9.26
C LEU A 106 -19.15 -5.93 -10.20
N TYR A 107 -20.43 -5.85 -9.81
CA TYR A 107 -21.54 -6.32 -10.64
C TYR A 107 -21.61 -5.55 -11.96
N GLU A 108 -21.60 -4.22 -11.94
CA GLU A 108 -21.65 -3.39 -13.16
C GLU A 108 -20.51 -3.73 -14.13
N LEU A 109 -19.29 -3.94 -13.61
CA LEU A 109 -18.12 -4.33 -14.40
C LEU A 109 -18.25 -5.75 -14.97
N GLY A 110 -18.70 -6.71 -14.16
CA GLY A 110 -18.88 -8.10 -14.59
C GLY A 110 -19.98 -8.24 -15.63
N HIS A 111 -21.15 -7.71 -15.34
CA HIS A 111 -22.33 -7.82 -16.19
C HIS A 111 -22.10 -7.18 -17.57
N ARG A 112 -21.55 -5.96 -17.64
CA ARG A 112 -21.31 -5.27 -18.92
C ARG A 112 -20.26 -5.97 -19.80
N ASN A 113 -19.34 -6.72 -19.20
CA ASN A 113 -18.27 -7.43 -19.90
C ASN A 113 -18.57 -8.92 -20.10
N SER A 114 -19.66 -9.42 -19.53
CA SER A 114 -19.96 -10.85 -19.45
C SER A 114 -18.79 -11.64 -18.85
N SER A 115 -18.25 -11.14 -17.74
CA SER A 115 -17.07 -11.72 -17.10
C SER A 115 -17.44 -12.94 -16.27
N ASP A 116 -16.63 -13.99 -16.37
CA ASP A 116 -16.76 -15.19 -15.54
C ASP A 116 -16.26 -14.91 -14.12
N ILE A 117 -15.23 -14.07 -13.99
CA ILE A 117 -14.62 -13.67 -12.72
C ILE A 117 -14.41 -12.14 -12.73
N VAL A 118 -14.74 -11.48 -11.63
CA VAL A 118 -14.44 -10.07 -11.38
C VAL A 118 -13.61 -9.95 -10.10
N ILE A 119 -12.43 -9.35 -10.24
CA ILE A 119 -11.48 -9.18 -9.14
C ILE A 119 -11.53 -7.74 -8.65
N GLY A 120 -11.95 -7.55 -7.40
CA GLY A 120 -11.88 -6.27 -6.72
C GLY A 120 -10.52 -6.05 -6.05
N LYS A 121 -10.03 -4.80 -6.06
CA LYS A 121 -8.84 -4.43 -5.29
C LYS A 121 -9.06 -4.67 -3.80
N VAL A 122 -8.01 -5.14 -3.14
CA VAL A 122 -8.02 -5.50 -1.72
C VAL A 122 -7.09 -4.59 -0.90
N ALA A 123 -7.44 -4.39 0.37
CA ALA A 123 -6.59 -3.80 1.40
C ALA A 123 -6.37 -4.82 2.53
N SER A 124 -5.28 -4.67 3.29
CA SER A 124 -4.90 -5.59 4.36
C SER A 124 -3.98 -4.94 5.37
N ASN A 125 -4.31 -5.07 6.65
CA ASN A 125 -3.51 -4.54 7.76
C ASN A 125 -2.52 -5.56 8.36
N PHE A 126 -2.55 -6.84 7.94
CA PHE A 126 -1.67 -7.88 8.51
C PHE A 126 -0.88 -8.70 7.50
N ARG A 127 -1.31 -8.72 6.23
CA ARG A 127 -0.65 -9.46 5.14
C ARG A 127 -0.38 -8.59 3.92
N GLY A 128 0.54 -9.03 3.06
CA GLY A 128 0.80 -8.41 1.76
C GLY A 128 -0.40 -8.50 0.82
N VAL A 129 -0.50 -7.57 -0.13
CA VAL A 129 -1.54 -7.56 -1.17
C VAL A 129 -0.89 -7.60 -2.57
N PRO A 130 -1.53 -8.21 -3.58
CA PRO A 130 -0.95 -8.36 -4.91
C PRO A 130 -1.07 -7.06 -5.71
N HIS A 131 -0.18 -6.10 -5.44
CA HIS A 131 -0.20 -4.77 -6.07
C HIS A 131 -0.16 -4.82 -7.61
N GLY A 132 0.52 -5.83 -8.19
CA GLY A 132 0.66 -6.00 -9.64
C GLY A 132 -0.68 -6.14 -10.37
N VAL A 133 -1.61 -6.92 -9.80
CA VAL A 133 -2.97 -7.13 -10.34
C VAL A 133 -3.73 -5.81 -10.40
N PHE A 134 -3.66 -5.03 -9.32
CA PHE A 134 -4.45 -3.82 -9.11
C PHE A 134 -3.78 -2.53 -9.59
N ARG A 135 -2.71 -2.61 -10.42
CA ARG A 135 -2.09 -1.39 -10.97
C ARG A 135 -3.06 -0.62 -11.87
N ILE A 136 -3.83 -1.34 -12.67
CA ILE A 136 -4.78 -0.81 -13.65
C ILE A 136 -6.11 -1.57 -13.56
N THR A 137 -7.21 -0.88 -13.80
CA THR A 137 -8.51 -1.50 -14.09
C THR A 137 -8.43 -2.15 -15.47
N ARG A 138 -8.86 -3.41 -15.57
CA ARG A 138 -8.94 -4.17 -16.82
C ARG A 138 -10.38 -4.58 -17.06
N GLU A 139 -10.94 -4.15 -18.18
CA GLU A 139 -12.29 -4.54 -18.59
C GLU A 139 -12.35 -6.05 -18.89
N LYS A 140 -11.36 -6.54 -19.65
CA LYS A 140 -11.24 -7.95 -20.05
C LYS A 140 -9.78 -8.37 -20.06
N CYS A 141 -9.49 -9.51 -19.48
CA CYS A 141 -8.17 -10.14 -19.49
C CYS A 141 -8.29 -11.65 -19.20
N THR A 142 -7.17 -12.35 -19.30
CA THR A 142 -7.04 -13.77 -19.00
C THR A 142 -5.79 -14.00 -18.15
N LEU A 143 -5.54 -15.26 -17.78
CA LEU A 143 -4.30 -15.63 -17.09
C LEU A 143 -3.04 -15.38 -17.94
N ARG A 144 -3.16 -15.28 -19.28
CA ARG A 144 -2.02 -15.11 -20.21
C ARG A 144 -1.51 -13.67 -20.33
N ASP A 145 -2.39 -12.68 -20.18
CA ASP A 145 -2.07 -11.27 -20.45
C ASP A 145 -2.17 -10.38 -19.19
N ALA A 146 -2.56 -10.95 -18.05
CA ALA A 146 -2.62 -10.27 -16.78
C ALA A 146 -2.03 -11.15 -15.64
N PRO A 147 -1.45 -10.52 -14.59
CA PRO A 147 -0.78 -11.25 -13.51
C PRO A 147 -1.78 -11.87 -12.51
N LEU A 148 -2.85 -12.51 -12.98
CA LEU A 148 -3.95 -13.02 -12.15
C LEU A 148 -3.48 -14.06 -11.12
N VAL A 149 -2.43 -14.81 -11.44
CA VAL A 149 -1.77 -15.80 -10.56
C VAL A 149 -1.21 -15.20 -9.27
N ASP A 150 -1.01 -13.87 -9.21
CA ASP A 150 -0.60 -13.20 -7.97
C ASP A 150 -1.79 -13.04 -6.99
N SER A 151 -3.04 -13.25 -7.42
CA SER A 151 -4.25 -13.15 -6.58
C SER A 151 -5.05 -14.46 -6.57
N LEU A 152 -4.69 -15.36 -5.63
CA LEU A 152 -5.27 -16.70 -5.50
C LEU A 152 -6.25 -16.86 -4.33
N THR A 153 -6.60 -15.77 -3.64
CA THR A 153 -7.66 -15.83 -2.63
C THR A 153 -9.05 -15.86 -3.29
N PRO A 154 -10.08 -16.44 -2.66
CA PRO A 154 -11.37 -16.60 -3.30
C PRO A 154 -12.26 -15.37 -3.22
N HIS A 155 -11.86 -14.32 -2.50
CA HIS A 155 -12.63 -13.10 -2.21
C HIS A 155 -12.86 -12.23 -3.46
N LYS A 156 -13.62 -12.75 -4.40
CA LYS A 156 -13.92 -12.23 -5.73
C LYS A 156 -15.37 -12.52 -6.07
N MET A 157 -15.82 -11.91 -7.17
CA MET A 157 -17.15 -12.14 -7.71
C MET A 157 -17.05 -13.10 -8.90
N PHE A 158 -17.91 -14.12 -8.94
CA PHE A 158 -17.92 -15.16 -9.96
C PHE A 158 -19.31 -15.25 -10.57
N ARG A 159 -19.41 -15.43 -11.88
CA ARG A 159 -20.70 -15.73 -12.52
C ARG A 159 -21.20 -17.06 -11.97
N THR A 160 -22.38 -17.08 -11.36
CA THR A 160 -22.89 -18.27 -10.64
C THR A 160 -23.03 -19.47 -11.58
N ALA A 161 -23.53 -19.22 -12.80
CA ALA A 161 -23.66 -20.24 -13.84
C ALA A 161 -22.29 -20.82 -14.26
N PHE A 162 -21.25 -19.97 -14.38
CA PHE A 162 -19.90 -20.42 -14.72
C PHE A 162 -19.35 -21.43 -13.70
N LEU A 163 -19.50 -21.14 -12.39
CA LEU A 163 -19.06 -22.07 -11.35
C LEU A 163 -19.77 -23.42 -11.46
N ARG A 164 -21.09 -23.41 -11.67
CA ARG A 164 -21.92 -24.62 -11.74
C ARG A 164 -21.67 -25.42 -13.02
N GLU A 165 -21.59 -24.76 -14.17
CA GLU A 165 -21.36 -25.38 -15.49
C GLU A 165 -20.01 -26.10 -15.56
N HIS A 166 -18.98 -25.54 -14.91
CA HIS A 166 -17.63 -26.10 -14.91
C HIS A 166 -17.32 -26.96 -13.68
N GLY A 167 -18.27 -27.16 -12.77
CA GLY A 167 -18.06 -27.95 -11.55
C GLY A 167 -16.95 -27.39 -10.65
N ILE A 168 -16.76 -26.07 -10.64
CA ILE A 168 -15.72 -25.41 -9.86
C ILE A 168 -16.19 -25.36 -8.39
N ALA A 169 -15.63 -26.24 -7.59
CA ALA A 169 -15.98 -26.40 -6.18
C ALA A 169 -14.71 -26.57 -5.32
N TYR A 170 -14.81 -26.24 -4.03
CA TYR A 170 -13.76 -26.53 -3.07
C TYR A 170 -13.70 -28.04 -2.81
N ALA A 171 -12.49 -28.59 -2.70
CA ALA A 171 -12.31 -29.92 -2.13
C ALA A 171 -12.77 -29.90 -0.66
N GLU A 172 -13.66 -30.83 -0.29
CA GLU A 172 -14.19 -30.92 1.07
C GLU A 172 -13.17 -31.50 2.05
N GLY A 173 -13.31 -31.12 3.32
CA GLY A 173 -12.40 -31.51 4.40
C GLY A 173 -11.34 -30.44 4.71
N LYS A 174 -10.53 -30.71 5.74
CA LYS A 174 -9.49 -29.81 6.20
C LYS A 174 -8.29 -29.84 5.25
N ARG A 175 -8.29 -28.90 4.31
CA ARG A 175 -7.29 -28.83 3.24
C ARG A 175 -6.68 -27.44 3.17
N ARG A 176 -5.35 -27.33 3.26
CA ARG A 176 -4.64 -26.07 3.03
C ARG A 176 -4.53 -25.83 1.53
N LEU A 177 -4.51 -24.55 1.11
CA LEU A 177 -4.39 -24.15 -0.30
C LEU A 177 -5.58 -24.59 -1.17
N GLU A 178 -6.71 -24.91 -0.54
CA GLU A 178 -7.97 -25.17 -1.20
C GLU A 178 -8.42 -23.98 -2.04
N ASP A 179 -8.11 -22.76 -1.59
CA ASP A 179 -8.36 -21.53 -2.32
C ASP A 179 -7.50 -21.40 -3.58
N GLN A 180 -6.21 -21.75 -3.50
CA GLN A 180 -5.31 -21.72 -4.66
C GLN A 180 -5.71 -22.74 -5.71
N LEU A 181 -6.08 -23.95 -5.29
CA LEU A 181 -6.61 -24.98 -6.19
C LEU A 181 -7.89 -24.53 -6.88
N TYR A 182 -8.84 -23.99 -6.09
CA TYR A 182 -10.10 -23.44 -6.59
C TYR A 182 -9.85 -22.33 -7.62
N MET A 183 -8.98 -21.37 -7.29
CA MET A 183 -8.70 -20.22 -8.15
C MET A 183 -7.96 -20.60 -9.43
N MET A 184 -6.99 -21.52 -9.39
CA MET A 184 -6.31 -21.96 -10.61
C MET A 184 -7.26 -22.73 -11.53
N THR A 185 -8.09 -23.60 -10.96
CA THR A 185 -9.15 -24.30 -11.72
C THR A 185 -10.10 -23.30 -12.37
N ALA A 186 -10.55 -22.29 -11.62
CA ALA A 186 -11.41 -21.23 -12.15
C ALA A 186 -10.73 -20.37 -13.23
N TYR A 187 -9.46 -20.00 -13.04
CA TYR A 187 -8.75 -19.16 -14.02
C TYR A 187 -8.49 -19.88 -15.35
N PHE A 188 -8.21 -21.18 -15.34
CA PHE A 188 -8.05 -21.94 -16.58
C PHE A 188 -9.39 -22.19 -17.30
N ALA A 189 -10.50 -22.32 -16.56
CA ALA A 189 -11.83 -22.45 -17.13
C ALA A 189 -12.41 -21.12 -17.65
N ALA A 190 -12.04 -19.99 -17.04
CA ALA A 190 -12.59 -18.67 -17.35
C ALA A 190 -12.19 -18.19 -18.75
N LYS A 191 -13.17 -17.73 -19.53
CA LYS A 191 -12.94 -17.10 -20.84
C LYS A 191 -12.65 -15.62 -20.71
N ASN A 192 -13.22 -14.99 -19.68
CA ASN A 192 -13.04 -13.56 -19.45
C ASN A 192 -12.98 -13.23 -17.95
N VAL A 193 -11.95 -12.48 -17.56
CA VAL A 193 -11.78 -11.93 -16.22
C VAL A 193 -11.75 -10.40 -16.30
N SER A 194 -12.44 -9.73 -15.38
CA SER A 194 -12.31 -8.29 -15.18
C SER A 194 -11.55 -8.00 -13.89
N VAL A 195 -10.81 -6.89 -13.86
CA VAL A 195 -10.10 -6.42 -12.66
C VAL A 195 -10.49 -4.98 -12.38
N LEU A 196 -11.06 -4.71 -11.22
CA LEU A 196 -11.34 -3.36 -10.73
C LEU A 196 -10.16 -2.89 -9.86
N GLY A 197 -9.24 -2.14 -10.45
CA GLY A 197 -7.98 -1.71 -9.82
C GLY A 197 -8.03 -0.31 -9.20
N ASP A 198 -9.08 0.47 -9.46
CA ASP A 198 -9.23 1.87 -9.06
C ASP A 198 -10.10 2.08 -7.81
N TYR A 199 -10.73 1.04 -7.27
CA TYR A 199 -11.53 1.13 -6.04
C TYR A 199 -11.24 -0.07 -5.14
N THR A 200 -10.82 0.18 -3.90
CA THR A 200 -10.66 -0.89 -2.90
C THR A 200 -12.03 -1.44 -2.54
N CYS A 201 -12.27 -2.71 -2.87
CA CYS A 201 -13.56 -3.38 -2.69
C CYS A 201 -13.61 -4.18 -1.40
N TYR A 202 -12.49 -4.80 -1.01
CA TYR A 202 -12.43 -5.80 0.05
C TYR A 202 -11.32 -5.49 1.04
N HIS A 203 -11.60 -5.61 2.33
CA HIS A 203 -10.66 -5.33 3.41
C HIS A 203 -10.42 -6.59 4.25
N TYR A 204 -9.19 -7.09 4.20
CA TYR A 204 -8.74 -8.15 5.09
C TYR A 204 -8.45 -7.58 6.47
N SER A 205 -9.08 -8.15 7.48
CA SER A 205 -9.03 -7.63 8.85
C SER A 205 -8.29 -8.58 9.80
N LYS A 206 -7.26 -8.04 10.45
CA LYS A 206 -6.55 -8.74 11.52
C LYS A 206 -7.47 -8.93 12.72
N ARG A 207 -7.60 -10.16 13.20
CA ARG A 207 -8.25 -10.43 14.49
C ARG A 207 -7.26 -10.17 15.63
N ASP A 208 -7.75 -9.57 16.71
CA ASP A 208 -6.93 -9.33 17.91
C ASP A 208 -6.63 -10.61 18.70
N ASP A 209 -7.41 -11.68 18.47
CA ASP A 209 -7.20 -13.00 19.08
C ASP A 209 -6.19 -13.89 18.34
N GLY A 210 -5.67 -13.43 17.20
CA GLY A 210 -4.71 -14.17 16.38
C GLY A 210 -5.26 -15.41 15.66
N LYS A 211 -6.58 -15.65 15.68
CA LYS A 211 -7.22 -16.87 15.15
C LYS A 211 -7.71 -16.75 13.71
N ASN A 212 -7.14 -15.86 12.90
CA ASN A 212 -7.41 -15.88 11.46
C ASN A 212 -6.99 -17.25 10.87
N ALA A 213 -7.83 -17.87 10.04
CA ALA A 213 -7.59 -19.24 9.54
C ALA A 213 -6.23 -19.42 8.83
N GLY A 214 -5.77 -18.36 8.14
CA GLY A 214 -4.46 -18.34 7.46
C GLY A 214 -3.24 -18.34 8.40
N SER A 215 -3.40 -18.11 9.70
CA SER A 215 -2.31 -17.94 10.66
C SER A 215 -1.86 -19.23 11.35
N ALA A 216 -2.59 -20.35 11.20
CA ALA A 216 -2.20 -21.59 11.87
C ALA A 216 -0.88 -22.17 11.33
N LYS A 217 -0.11 -22.83 12.20
CA LYS A 217 1.16 -23.49 11.83
C LYS A 217 0.96 -24.48 10.68
N ILE A 218 1.98 -24.57 9.83
CA ILE A 218 1.99 -25.48 8.69
C ILE A 218 2.54 -26.82 9.12
N VAL A 219 1.92 -27.88 8.63
CA VAL A 219 2.48 -29.22 8.61
C VAL A 219 3.05 -29.42 7.19
N PRO A 220 4.38 -29.48 7.01
CA PRO A 220 5.01 -29.45 5.70
C PRO A 220 4.47 -30.50 4.73
N SER A 221 4.42 -31.77 5.14
CA SER A 221 3.92 -32.88 4.32
C SER A 221 2.55 -32.59 3.71
N GLY A 222 1.53 -32.39 4.55
CA GLY A 222 0.17 -32.11 4.07
C GLY A 222 0.05 -30.79 3.30
N TYR A 223 0.89 -29.78 3.56
CA TYR A 223 0.86 -28.53 2.79
C TYR A 223 1.40 -28.70 1.38
N TYR A 224 2.55 -29.35 1.23
CA TYR A 224 3.20 -29.51 -0.07
C TYR A 224 2.54 -30.61 -0.92
N ASP A 225 1.88 -31.60 -0.32
CA ASP A 225 0.97 -32.50 -1.04
C ASP A 225 -0.21 -31.71 -1.63
N ASN A 226 -0.81 -30.80 -0.85
CA ASN A 226 -1.88 -29.96 -1.39
C ASN A 226 -1.38 -28.98 -2.46
N LEU A 227 -0.14 -28.48 -2.35
CA LEU A 227 0.47 -27.63 -3.37
C LEU A 227 0.77 -28.41 -4.66
N ARG A 228 1.17 -29.68 -4.57
CA ARG A 228 1.36 -30.57 -5.74
C ARG A 228 0.12 -30.58 -6.62
N ASP A 229 -1.05 -30.79 -6.03
CA ASP A 229 -2.31 -30.80 -6.79
C ASP A 229 -2.56 -29.47 -7.52
N VAL A 230 -2.14 -28.33 -6.95
CA VAL A 230 -2.23 -27.02 -7.62
C VAL A 230 -1.26 -26.93 -8.80
N LEU A 231 -0.03 -27.43 -8.64
CA LEU A 231 0.97 -27.45 -9.72
C LEU A 231 0.55 -28.41 -10.84
N ASP A 232 -0.04 -29.54 -10.51
CA ASP A 232 -0.58 -30.51 -11.48
C ASP A 232 -1.68 -29.88 -12.33
N VAL A 233 -2.57 -29.07 -11.73
CA VAL A 233 -3.55 -28.28 -12.50
C VAL A 233 -2.85 -27.31 -13.47
N VAL A 234 -1.76 -26.65 -13.06
CA VAL A 234 -0.98 -25.78 -13.96
C VAL A 234 -0.40 -26.58 -15.12
N ILE A 235 0.23 -27.72 -14.84
CA ILE A 235 0.88 -28.56 -15.85
C ILE A 235 -0.16 -29.12 -16.83
N ALA A 236 -1.28 -29.64 -16.33
CA ALA A 236 -2.34 -30.22 -17.15
C ALA A 236 -3.02 -29.21 -18.08
N ASN A 237 -2.99 -27.91 -17.74
CA ASN A 237 -3.66 -26.85 -18.52
C ASN A 237 -2.70 -25.95 -19.31
N THR A 238 -1.43 -26.31 -19.38
CA THR A 238 -0.42 -25.54 -20.12
C THR A 238 0.47 -26.47 -20.93
N GLU A 239 1.21 -25.94 -21.90
CA GLU A 239 2.33 -26.64 -22.55
C GLU A 239 3.66 -26.16 -21.96
N PRO A 240 4.75 -26.95 -22.04
CA PRO A 240 6.07 -26.48 -21.66
C PRO A 240 6.44 -25.17 -22.39
N GLY A 241 7.03 -24.22 -21.65
CA GLY A 241 7.50 -22.96 -22.20
C GLY A 241 7.24 -21.77 -21.27
N ALA A 242 7.57 -20.56 -21.76
CA ALA A 242 7.64 -19.35 -20.95
C ALA A 242 6.36 -19.03 -20.14
N PHE A 243 5.17 -19.35 -20.68
CA PHE A 243 3.92 -19.13 -19.96
C PHE A 243 3.79 -20.07 -18.75
N ARG A 244 3.97 -21.39 -18.94
CA ARG A 244 3.96 -22.36 -17.84
C ARG A 244 5.02 -22.00 -16.81
N ASP A 245 6.23 -21.69 -17.27
CA ASP A 245 7.34 -21.34 -16.39
C ASP A 245 7.02 -20.10 -15.54
N SER A 246 6.34 -19.10 -16.12
CA SER A 246 5.93 -17.91 -15.37
C SER A 246 4.95 -18.22 -14.24
N LEU A 247 4.02 -19.16 -14.44
CA LEU A 247 3.06 -19.59 -13.43
C LEU A 247 3.76 -20.41 -12.34
N LEU A 248 4.53 -21.42 -12.73
CA LEU A 248 5.29 -22.26 -11.78
C LEU A 248 6.28 -21.43 -10.97
N ARG A 249 6.94 -20.44 -11.59
CA ARG A 249 7.86 -19.52 -10.89
C ARG A 249 7.16 -18.69 -9.81
N ARG A 250 5.89 -18.32 -10.00
CA ARG A 250 5.11 -17.66 -8.93
C ARG A 250 4.99 -18.58 -7.74
N PHE A 251 4.54 -19.82 -7.93
CA PHE A 251 4.36 -20.77 -6.83
C PHE A 251 5.69 -21.08 -6.15
N TYR A 252 6.74 -21.29 -6.95
CA TYR A 252 8.07 -21.56 -6.44
C TYR A 252 8.62 -20.40 -5.60
N ARG A 253 8.43 -19.15 -6.04
CA ARG A 253 8.85 -17.96 -5.29
C ARG A 253 8.07 -17.77 -4.00
N VAL A 254 6.75 -17.96 -4.02
CA VAL A 254 5.87 -17.55 -2.91
C VAL A 254 5.64 -18.68 -1.91
N GLU A 255 5.24 -19.86 -2.39
CA GLU A 255 4.80 -20.96 -1.53
C GLU A 255 5.95 -21.89 -1.10
N MET A 256 7.07 -21.85 -1.82
CA MET A 256 8.23 -22.73 -1.60
C MET A 256 9.45 -21.93 -1.12
N LEU A 257 10.18 -21.27 -2.01
CA LEU A 257 11.39 -20.50 -1.67
C LEU A 257 11.12 -19.36 -0.69
N GLY A 258 9.92 -18.76 -0.71
CA GLY A 258 9.51 -17.72 0.23
C GLY A 258 9.28 -18.24 1.66
N ARG A 259 9.06 -19.54 1.84
CA ARG A 259 9.02 -20.16 3.18
C ARG A 259 10.40 -20.55 3.69
N LEU A 260 11.38 -20.62 2.79
CA LEU A 260 12.80 -20.80 3.09
C LEU A 260 13.55 -19.46 3.02
N SER A 261 12.84 -18.34 3.16
CA SER A 261 13.41 -16.99 3.20
C SER A 261 13.18 -16.33 4.55
N GLU A 262 13.89 -15.22 4.74
CA GLU A 262 13.68 -14.32 5.86
C GLU A 262 12.27 -13.69 5.86
N PRO A 263 11.72 -13.35 7.03
CA PRO A 263 12.27 -13.65 8.37
C PRO A 263 12.00 -15.09 8.81
N SER A 264 11.10 -15.82 8.15
CA SER A 264 10.55 -17.11 8.62
C SER A 264 11.62 -18.16 8.89
N VAL A 265 12.51 -18.41 7.93
CA VAL A 265 13.51 -19.50 8.02
C VAL A 265 14.52 -19.29 9.15
N LEU A 266 14.71 -18.05 9.60
CA LEU A 266 15.63 -17.71 10.68
C LEU A 266 15.09 -18.12 12.07
N GLY A 267 13.79 -18.38 12.18
CA GLY A 267 13.13 -18.81 13.42
C GLY A 267 12.65 -20.27 13.39
N TYR A 268 13.11 -21.09 12.44
CA TYR A 268 12.76 -22.50 12.40
C TYR A 268 13.66 -23.31 13.32
N GLU A 269 13.05 -24.22 14.09
CA GLU A 269 13.78 -25.26 14.79
C GLU A 269 14.48 -26.19 13.78
N PRO A 270 15.68 -26.73 14.08
CA PRO A 270 16.45 -27.55 13.12
C PRO A 270 15.66 -28.70 12.51
N ALA A 271 14.94 -29.48 13.31
CA ALA A 271 14.13 -30.60 12.82
C ALA A 271 13.00 -30.14 11.86
N PHE A 272 12.38 -29.00 12.14
CA PHE A 272 11.35 -28.44 11.29
C PHE A 272 11.93 -27.85 9.99
N LEU A 273 13.12 -27.25 10.07
CA LEU A 273 13.85 -26.77 8.89
C LEU A 273 14.17 -27.94 7.95
N ASP A 274 14.67 -29.06 8.48
CA ASP A 274 14.99 -30.24 7.68
C ASP A 274 13.74 -30.83 7.01
N GLU A 275 12.62 -30.94 7.75
CA GLU A 275 11.34 -31.38 7.19
C GLU A 275 10.87 -30.45 6.06
N MET A 276 10.94 -29.13 6.27
CA MET A 276 10.58 -28.13 5.27
C MET A 276 11.47 -28.20 4.02
N VAL A 277 12.79 -28.28 4.19
CA VAL A 277 13.74 -28.38 3.07
C VAL A 277 13.51 -29.68 2.30
N GLY A 278 13.32 -30.80 2.99
CA GLY A 278 13.02 -32.09 2.38
C GLY A 278 11.74 -32.05 1.53
N ALA A 279 10.64 -31.56 2.10
CA ALA A 279 9.36 -31.48 1.39
C ALA A 279 9.40 -30.51 0.19
N VAL A 280 10.01 -29.33 0.35
CA VAL A 280 10.15 -28.36 -0.75
C VAL A 280 11.07 -28.89 -1.84
N HIS A 281 12.18 -29.55 -1.47
CA HIS A 281 13.11 -30.13 -2.44
C HIS A 281 12.43 -31.22 -3.27
N ALA A 282 11.71 -32.14 -2.63
CA ALA A 282 11.01 -33.22 -3.32
C ALA A 282 9.99 -32.67 -4.33
N LEU A 283 9.19 -31.69 -3.92
CA LEU A 283 8.23 -31.06 -4.82
C LEU A 283 8.91 -30.31 -5.97
N ALA A 284 10.03 -29.62 -5.67
CA ALA A 284 10.79 -28.87 -6.68
C ALA A 284 11.40 -29.80 -7.73
N ALA A 285 11.93 -30.96 -7.34
CA ALA A 285 12.51 -31.95 -8.25
C ALA A 285 11.50 -32.43 -9.29
N ASP A 286 10.22 -32.56 -8.90
CA ASP A 286 9.17 -33.07 -9.78
C ASP A 286 8.59 -32.01 -10.73
N HIS A 287 8.56 -30.73 -10.34
CA HIS A 287 7.79 -29.69 -11.06
C HIS A 287 8.62 -28.51 -11.57
N ILE A 288 9.82 -28.29 -11.04
CA ILE A 288 10.57 -27.06 -11.26
C ILE A 288 11.79 -27.34 -12.14
N GLY A 289 11.58 -27.17 -13.46
CA GLY A 289 12.65 -27.24 -14.45
C GLY A 289 13.59 -26.02 -14.47
N ASP A 290 14.62 -26.09 -15.30
CA ASP A 290 15.66 -25.05 -15.36
C ASP A 290 15.12 -23.71 -15.87
N GLY A 291 14.18 -23.68 -16.81
CA GLY A 291 13.52 -22.44 -17.23
C GLY A 291 12.80 -21.70 -16.10
N VAL A 292 12.27 -22.42 -15.09
CA VAL A 292 11.71 -21.80 -13.89
C VAL A 292 12.82 -21.24 -13.01
N HIS A 293 13.88 -22.01 -12.77
CA HIS A 293 15.05 -21.65 -11.96
C HIS A 293 15.80 -20.44 -12.51
N ASP A 294 16.13 -20.45 -13.80
CA ASP A 294 16.93 -19.43 -14.47
C ASP A 294 16.23 -18.08 -14.56
N GLY A 295 14.89 -18.08 -14.58
CA GLY A 295 14.11 -16.85 -14.55
C GLY A 295 13.86 -16.28 -13.15
N LEU A 296 14.44 -16.86 -12.09
CA LEU A 296 14.45 -16.28 -10.75
C LEU A 296 15.46 -15.13 -10.67
N GLY A 297 15.16 -14.12 -9.85
CA GLY A 297 16.16 -13.10 -9.53
C GLY A 297 17.31 -13.67 -8.68
N ALA A 298 18.48 -13.06 -8.76
CA ALA A 298 19.77 -13.59 -8.29
C ALA A 298 19.73 -14.24 -6.91
N LEU A 299 19.16 -13.59 -5.89
CA LEU A 299 19.12 -14.15 -4.53
C LEU A 299 18.07 -15.26 -4.36
N SER A 300 16.97 -15.21 -5.13
CA SER A 300 16.03 -16.34 -5.20
C SER A 300 16.64 -17.53 -5.94
N ARG A 301 17.44 -17.27 -6.98
CA ARG A 301 18.19 -18.30 -7.72
C ARG A 301 19.26 -18.94 -6.83
N LEU A 302 20.04 -18.16 -6.08
CA LEU A 302 20.97 -18.66 -5.05
C LEU A 302 20.25 -19.60 -4.07
N ARG A 303 19.11 -19.17 -3.51
CA ARG A 303 18.31 -20.00 -2.62
C ARG A 303 17.85 -21.30 -3.29
N SER A 304 17.39 -21.21 -4.55
CA SER A 304 17.03 -22.39 -5.33
C SER A 304 18.22 -23.34 -5.54
N THR A 305 19.43 -22.82 -5.78
CA THR A 305 20.64 -23.63 -5.93
C THR A 305 20.96 -24.37 -4.63
N LEU A 306 20.92 -23.67 -3.49
CA LEU A 306 21.17 -24.27 -2.17
C LEU A 306 20.11 -25.32 -1.79
N LEU A 307 18.84 -25.07 -2.14
CA LEU A 307 17.77 -26.07 -1.98
C LEU A 307 18.00 -27.32 -2.85
N ARG A 308 18.43 -27.16 -4.10
CA ARG A 308 18.77 -28.28 -4.99
C ARG A 308 19.95 -29.09 -4.45
N ARG A 309 20.91 -28.44 -3.79
CA ARG A 309 22.04 -29.07 -3.09
C ARG A 309 21.67 -29.67 -1.71
N LYS A 310 20.43 -29.46 -1.23
CA LYS A 310 19.94 -29.89 0.09
C LYS A 310 20.81 -29.41 1.26
N ASP A 311 21.24 -28.16 1.24
CA ASP A 311 22.07 -27.58 2.30
C ASP A 311 21.27 -26.60 3.19
N PRO A 312 20.62 -27.07 4.27
CA PRO A 312 19.79 -26.23 5.15
C PRO A 312 20.61 -25.15 5.88
N ALA A 313 21.86 -25.44 6.25
CA ALA A 313 22.72 -24.49 6.95
C ALA A 313 23.04 -23.29 6.05
N LYS A 314 23.41 -23.54 4.79
CA LYS A 314 23.66 -22.48 3.81
C LYS A 314 22.40 -21.72 3.42
N LEU A 315 21.23 -22.37 3.41
CA LEU A 315 19.95 -21.69 3.20
C LEU A 315 19.66 -20.65 4.30
N VAL A 316 19.89 -21.02 5.56
CA VAL A 316 19.73 -20.10 6.71
C VAL A 316 20.74 -18.95 6.61
N GLU A 317 21.99 -19.24 6.29
CA GLU A 317 23.02 -18.21 6.14
C GLU A 317 22.72 -17.24 4.99
N ALA A 318 22.28 -17.74 3.83
CA ALA A 318 21.80 -16.90 2.73
C ALA A 318 20.63 -16.00 3.16
N ALA A 319 19.71 -16.52 3.98
CA ALA A 319 18.60 -15.74 4.52
C ALA A 319 19.05 -14.67 5.53
N ARG A 320 20.08 -14.93 6.37
CA ARG A 320 20.66 -13.92 7.26
C ARG A 320 21.25 -12.76 6.47
N ARG A 321 22.03 -13.06 5.43
CA ARG A 321 22.62 -12.04 4.54
C ARG A 321 21.54 -11.26 3.80
N ALA A 322 20.51 -11.93 3.28
CA ALA A 322 19.38 -11.23 2.69
C ALA A 322 18.64 -10.34 3.71
N ALA A 323 18.47 -10.80 4.95
CA ALA A 323 17.79 -10.06 6.01
C ALA A 323 18.56 -8.78 6.43
N SER A 324 19.88 -8.76 6.31
CA SER A 324 20.68 -7.56 6.57
C SER A 324 20.44 -6.48 5.51
N VAL A 325 20.02 -6.83 4.29
CA VAL A 325 19.71 -5.85 3.23
C VAL A 325 18.36 -5.20 3.48
N LYS A 326 18.34 -3.88 3.60
CA LYS A 326 17.17 -3.01 3.76
C LYS A 326 17.00 -2.09 2.56
N GLY A 327 15.78 -1.58 2.41
CA GLY A 327 15.48 -0.52 1.45
C GLY A 327 15.78 0.82 2.11
N HIS A 328 16.38 1.74 1.37
CA HIS A 328 16.67 3.08 1.82
C HIS A 328 16.07 4.08 0.82
N ALA A 329 15.47 5.16 1.33
CA ALA A 329 14.90 6.21 0.50
C ALA A 329 15.10 7.59 1.15
N ARG A 330 15.67 8.51 0.38
CA ARG A 330 15.92 9.90 0.77
C ARG A 330 14.99 10.84 0.02
N LEU A 331 14.42 11.81 0.73
CA LEU A 331 13.59 12.87 0.17
C LEU A 331 14.45 14.11 -0.14
N GLU A 332 14.69 14.37 -1.42
CA GLU A 332 15.56 15.47 -1.88
C GLU A 332 14.75 16.75 -2.16
N GLY A 333 13.51 16.59 -2.63
CA GLY A 333 12.66 17.71 -3.06
C GLY A 333 11.21 17.54 -2.66
N PHE A 334 10.53 18.64 -2.38
CA PHE A 334 9.09 18.70 -2.11
C PHE A 334 8.52 19.98 -2.70
N ALA A 335 7.53 19.88 -3.58
CA ALA A 335 6.87 21.03 -4.17
C ALA A 335 5.39 20.77 -4.42
N TRP A 336 4.57 21.82 -4.27
CA TRP A 336 3.18 21.78 -4.70
C TRP A 336 3.06 22.22 -6.16
N GLU A 337 2.44 21.38 -6.99
CA GLU A 337 2.20 21.62 -8.41
C GLU A 337 0.74 21.32 -8.75
N ASN A 338 -0.04 22.35 -9.07
CA ASN A 338 -1.45 22.20 -9.48
C ASN A 338 -2.30 21.33 -8.52
N GLY A 339 -2.03 21.41 -7.21
CA GLY A 339 -2.74 20.67 -6.16
C GLY A 339 -2.28 19.23 -5.97
N ARG A 340 -1.18 18.85 -6.61
CA ARG A 340 -0.40 17.64 -6.35
C ARG A 340 0.89 18.02 -5.64
N ILE A 341 1.49 17.06 -4.97
CA ILE A 341 2.81 17.19 -4.37
C ILE A 341 3.78 16.43 -5.27
N ALA A 342 4.72 17.12 -5.89
CA ALA A 342 5.90 16.53 -6.49
C ALA A 342 6.95 16.28 -5.39
N ILE A 343 7.48 15.07 -5.32
CA ILE A 343 8.59 14.71 -4.44
C ILE A 343 9.73 14.12 -5.26
N ASP A 344 10.95 14.57 -5.01
CA ASP A 344 12.17 14.01 -5.58
C ASP A 344 12.77 13.01 -4.60
N VAL A 345 13.04 11.80 -5.08
CA VAL A 345 13.38 10.64 -4.26
C VAL A 345 14.60 9.94 -4.85
N THR A 346 15.59 9.71 -3.99
CA THR A 346 16.68 8.75 -4.24
C THR A 346 16.43 7.50 -3.43
N ALA A 347 16.40 6.34 -4.09
CA ALA A 347 16.12 5.04 -3.48
C ALA A 347 17.24 4.02 -3.79
N ARG A 348 17.61 3.22 -2.80
CA ARG A 348 18.76 2.30 -2.83
C ARG A 348 18.49 1.05 -1.98
N LEU A 349 19.32 0.02 -2.14
CA LEU A 349 19.45 -1.07 -1.16
C LEU A 349 20.68 -0.78 -0.30
N ARG A 350 20.60 -1.02 1.01
CA ARG A 350 21.72 -0.84 1.95
C ARG A 350 21.73 -1.98 2.96
N HIS A 351 22.88 -2.25 3.57
CA HIS A 351 22.92 -3.12 4.74
C HIS A 351 22.29 -2.42 5.97
N ALA A 352 21.95 -3.20 6.99
CA ALA A 352 21.24 -2.72 8.17
C ALA A 352 22.07 -1.74 9.01
N ASP A 353 23.39 -1.80 8.90
CA ASP A 353 24.36 -0.88 9.49
C ASP A 353 24.50 0.44 8.71
N GLY A 354 23.81 0.58 7.57
CA GLY A 354 23.85 1.75 6.71
C GLY A 354 24.89 1.70 5.60
N THR A 355 25.74 0.68 5.54
CA THR A 355 26.74 0.54 4.47
C THR A 355 26.07 0.26 3.10
N PRO A 356 26.67 0.69 1.98
CA PRO A 356 26.12 0.46 0.65
C PRO A 356 25.98 -1.03 0.33
N PHE A 357 24.88 -1.42 -0.31
CA PHE A 357 24.76 -2.76 -0.89
C PHE A 357 25.44 -2.75 -2.27
N THR A 358 26.57 -3.43 -2.39
CA THR A 358 27.40 -3.37 -3.60
C THR A 358 27.22 -4.57 -4.53
N LEU A 359 27.48 -4.33 -5.81
CA LEU A 359 27.72 -5.30 -6.86
C LEU A 359 29.18 -5.15 -7.32
N LEU A 360 29.75 -6.18 -7.92
CA LEU A 360 31.04 -6.06 -8.61
C LEU A 360 30.82 -5.82 -10.10
N ARG A 361 31.42 -4.76 -10.63
CA ARG A 361 31.51 -4.52 -12.08
C ARG A 361 32.85 -5.04 -12.60
N ASP A 362 32.79 -5.87 -13.62
CA ASP A 362 33.94 -6.36 -14.37
C ASP A 362 33.66 -6.11 -15.86
N GLU A 363 34.40 -5.16 -16.45
CA GLU A 363 34.10 -4.57 -17.76
C GLU A 363 32.62 -4.10 -17.84
N ASP A 364 31.83 -4.71 -18.73
CA ASP A 364 30.40 -4.40 -18.96
C ASP A 364 29.44 -5.34 -18.21
N ARG A 365 29.97 -6.24 -17.36
CA ARG A 365 29.19 -7.24 -16.63
C ARG A 365 29.10 -6.90 -15.15
N TYR A 366 27.99 -7.32 -14.54
CA TYR A 366 27.72 -7.11 -13.12
C TYR A 366 27.53 -8.45 -12.41
N TYR A 367 28.12 -8.59 -11.23
CA TYR A 367 28.04 -9.79 -10.41
C TYR A 367 27.60 -9.44 -8.99
N LEU A 368 26.95 -10.38 -8.30
CA LEU A 368 26.75 -10.26 -6.86
C LEU A 368 28.10 -10.14 -6.14
N HIS A 369 28.14 -9.31 -5.10
CA HIS A 369 29.36 -9.15 -4.31
C HIS A 369 29.79 -10.48 -3.65
N PRO A 370 31.08 -10.85 -3.64
CA PRO A 370 31.57 -12.10 -3.07
C PRO A 370 31.19 -12.30 -1.61
N ASP A 371 31.08 -11.23 -0.82
CA ASP A 371 30.65 -11.32 0.58
C ASP A 371 29.24 -11.91 0.74
N LEU A 372 28.37 -11.75 -0.25
CA LEU A 372 27.05 -12.40 -0.25
C LEU A 372 27.12 -13.88 -0.59
N LEU A 373 28.19 -14.35 -1.23
CA LEU A 373 28.36 -15.72 -1.72
C LEU A 373 29.37 -16.55 -0.92
N LYS A 374 30.26 -15.90 -0.16
CA LYS A 374 31.36 -16.53 0.60
C LYS A 374 30.85 -17.67 1.48
N GLY A 375 31.37 -18.88 1.27
CA GLY A 375 30.96 -20.09 1.99
C GLY A 375 29.59 -20.66 1.60
N LEU A 376 28.83 -20.00 0.72
CA LEU A 376 27.57 -20.52 0.18
C LEU A 376 27.78 -21.31 -1.11
N LEU A 377 28.62 -20.80 -1.99
CA LEU A 377 28.99 -21.42 -3.27
C LEU A 377 30.44 -21.92 -3.25
N GLU A 378 30.85 -22.63 -4.30
CA GLU A 378 32.25 -23.05 -4.45
C GLU A 378 33.16 -21.84 -4.72
N ASP A 379 34.43 -21.92 -4.31
CA ASP A 379 35.37 -20.82 -4.48
C ASP A 379 35.53 -20.46 -5.96
N GLY A 380 35.31 -19.19 -6.30
CA GLY A 380 35.33 -18.69 -7.68
C GLY A 380 33.96 -18.71 -8.40
N GLU A 381 32.93 -19.34 -7.85
CA GLU A 381 31.57 -19.32 -8.41
C GLU A 381 30.97 -17.89 -8.30
N ARG A 382 30.67 -17.26 -9.44
CA ARG A 382 30.07 -15.91 -9.51
C ARG A 382 28.63 -15.99 -10.02
N ILE A 383 27.74 -15.18 -9.44
CA ILE A 383 26.38 -14.99 -9.95
C ILE A 383 26.33 -13.70 -10.76
N GLU A 384 26.20 -13.83 -12.08
CA GLU A 384 25.99 -12.70 -12.99
C GLU A 384 24.56 -12.13 -12.85
N VAL A 385 24.47 -10.81 -12.79
CA VAL A 385 23.24 -10.03 -12.58
C VAL A 385 23.09 -8.89 -13.59
N THR A 386 23.86 -8.89 -14.68
CA THR A 386 23.89 -7.83 -15.71
C THR A 386 22.50 -7.42 -16.21
N ASP A 387 21.65 -8.40 -16.57
CA ASP A 387 20.28 -8.12 -17.02
C ASP A 387 19.35 -7.69 -15.87
N GLU A 388 19.62 -8.17 -14.66
CA GLU A 388 18.82 -7.83 -13.48
C GLU A 388 19.04 -6.39 -13.01
N VAL A 389 20.22 -5.82 -13.23
CA VAL A 389 20.51 -4.41 -12.91
C VAL A 389 19.51 -3.47 -13.59
N LYS A 390 19.15 -3.74 -14.85
CA LYS A 390 18.16 -2.97 -15.61
C LYS A 390 16.72 -3.15 -15.09
N SER A 391 16.47 -4.18 -14.29
CA SER A 391 15.16 -4.50 -13.72
C SER A 391 14.92 -3.88 -12.34
N PHE A 392 15.93 -3.21 -11.78
CA PHE A 392 15.79 -2.47 -10.54
C PHE A 392 14.72 -1.40 -10.69
N ARG A 393 13.88 -1.28 -9.66
CA ARG A 393 12.72 -0.41 -9.70
C ARG A 393 12.37 0.09 -8.31
N ALA A 394 12.07 1.37 -8.25
CA ALA A 394 11.47 2.02 -7.09
C ALA A 394 10.04 2.40 -7.45
N GLU A 395 9.16 2.33 -6.44
CA GLU A 395 7.79 2.83 -6.53
C GLU A 395 7.54 3.75 -5.35
N VAL A 396 6.54 4.62 -5.44
CA VAL A 396 6.08 5.43 -4.32
C VAL A 396 4.63 5.08 -4.04
N HIS A 397 4.31 4.75 -2.80
CA HIS A 397 3.00 4.29 -2.37
C HIS A 397 2.47 5.19 -1.25
N LEU A 398 1.21 5.59 -1.35
CA LEU A 398 0.44 6.18 -0.26
C LEU A 398 -0.38 5.09 0.42
N ARG A 399 -0.19 4.90 1.73
CA ARG A 399 -0.90 3.89 2.50
C ARG A 399 -1.64 4.56 3.66
N ASP A 400 -2.96 4.41 3.70
CA ASP A 400 -3.76 4.85 4.83
C ASP A 400 -3.43 4.00 6.06
N ARG A 401 -3.16 4.68 7.18
CA ARG A 401 -2.66 4.05 8.40
C ARG A 401 -3.70 3.17 9.10
N GLU A 402 -4.98 3.54 9.04
CA GLU A 402 -6.05 2.84 9.77
C GLU A 402 -6.68 1.74 8.91
N THR A 403 -7.02 2.08 7.67
CA THR A 403 -7.75 1.19 6.74
C THR A 403 -6.82 0.31 5.90
N ALA A 404 -5.51 0.58 5.92
CA ALA A 404 -4.49 -0.08 5.10
C ALA A 404 -4.73 0.01 3.59
N VAL A 405 -5.60 0.90 3.13
CA VAL A 405 -5.79 1.20 1.71
C VAL A 405 -4.48 1.75 1.14
N GLU A 406 -4.02 1.18 0.04
CA GLU A 406 -2.72 1.53 -0.53
C GLU A 406 -2.82 1.84 -2.02
N TRP A 407 -2.26 2.98 -2.42
CA TRP A 407 -2.22 3.47 -3.79
C TRP A 407 -0.79 3.71 -4.25
N THR A 408 -0.40 3.07 -5.35
CA THR A 408 0.84 3.40 -6.06
C THR A 408 0.68 4.75 -6.76
N CYS A 409 1.59 5.67 -6.51
CA CYS A 409 1.65 6.98 -7.10
C CYS A 409 2.30 6.93 -8.49
N PRO A 410 1.94 7.84 -9.41
CA PRO A 410 2.74 8.10 -10.60
C PRO A 410 4.16 8.46 -10.19
N ALA A 411 5.16 7.83 -10.83
CA ALA A 411 6.56 8.12 -10.60
C ALA A 411 7.36 7.81 -11.86
N SER A 412 8.49 8.50 -12.02
CA SER A 412 9.49 8.23 -13.05
C SER A 412 10.85 8.12 -12.37
N PHE A 413 11.48 6.95 -12.46
CA PHE A 413 12.80 6.69 -11.89
C PHE A 413 13.79 6.34 -13.00
N GLU A 414 14.98 6.92 -12.92
CA GLU A 414 16.17 6.54 -13.67
C GLU A 414 17.03 5.61 -12.82
N THR A 415 17.57 4.55 -13.42
CA THR A 415 18.54 3.67 -12.77
C THR A 415 19.94 4.14 -13.12
N ARG A 416 20.75 4.42 -12.11
CA ARG A 416 22.16 4.80 -12.23
C ARG A 416 23.01 3.79 -11.49
N ILE A 417 24.24 3.62 -11.95
CA ILE A 417 25.23 2.77 -11.32
C ILE A 417 26.36 3.69 -10.88
N GLU A 418 26.55 3.79 -9.57
CA GLU A 418 27.55 4.66 -8.96
C GLU A 418 28.69 3.78 -8.43
N GLU A 419 29.93 4.12 -8.76
CA GLU A 419 31.10 3.47 -8.15
C GLU A 419 31.17 3.85 -6.67
N VAL A 420 31.39 2.86 -5.82
CA VAL A 420 31.64 3.09 -4.40
C VAL A 420 33.16 3.21 -4.25
N PRO A 421 33.69 4.37 -3.82
CA PRO A 421 35.11 4.52 -3.58
C PRO A 421 35.58 3.40 -2.66
N GLY A 422 36.67 2.72 -3.00
CA GLY A 422 37.28 1.74 -2.11
C GLY A 422 37.79 2.46 -0.86
N GLU A 423 36.96 2.55 0.19
CA GLU A 423 37.44 2.89 1.51
C GLU A 423 38.13 1.64 2.06
N GLU A 424 39.44 1.76 2.32
CA GLU A 424 40.10 0.94 3.33
C GLU A 424 39.23 0.99 4.59
N ILE A 425 38.60 -0.12 4.93
CA ILE A 425 37.87 -0.27 6.19
C ILE A 425 38.85 0.16 7.29
N PRO A 426 38.58 1.22 8.07
CA PRO A 426 39.47 1.61 9.15
C PRO A 426 39.63 0.40 10.07
N ALA A 427 40.87 0.00 10.34
CA ALA A 427 41.22 -1.17 11.15
C ALA A 427 40.55 -1.18 12.55
N GLU A 428 40.01 -0.05 12.99
CA GLU A 428 39.25 0.11 14.23
C GLU A 428 37.84 -0.51 14.17
N ALA A 429 37.19 -0.59 13.00
CA ALA A 429 35.87 -1.22 12.85
C ALA A 429 35.93 -2.75 12.82
N ALA A 430 37.04 -3.33 12.32
CA ALA A 430 37.28 -4.77 12.35
C ALA A 430 37.59 -5.27 13.76
N GLN A 431 38.33 -4.49 14.56
CA GLN A 431 38.62 -4.81 15.96
C GLN A 431 37.41 -4.67 16.89
N ALA A 432 36.46 -3.80 16.57
CA ALA A 432 35.21 -3.68 17.33
C ALA A 432 34.26 -4.88 17.12
N ALA A 433 34.30 -5.54 15.96
CA ALA A 433 33.52 -6.74 15.68
C ALA A 433 34.11 -7.99 16.37
N GLU A 434 35.45 -8.15 16.37
CA GLU A 434 36.12 -9.24 17.09
C GLU A 434 36.03 -9.08 18.62
N ALA A 435 36.01 -7.83 19.15
CA ALA A 435 35.85 -7.58 20.57
C ALA A 435 34.42 -7.89 21.09
N ALA A 436 33.41 -7.81 20.23
CA ALA A 436 32.03 -8.17 20.57
C ALA A 436 31.81 -9.69 20.60
N GLU A 437 32.43 -10.45 19.68
CA GLU A 437 32.41 -11.92 19.70
C GLU A 437 33.23 -12.52 20.87
N GLY A 438 34.30 -11.84 21.31
CA GLY A 438 35.11 -12.28 22.46
C GLY A 438 34.45 -12.06 23.84
N ALA A 439 33.50 -11.12 23.95
CA ALA A 439 32.84 -10.80 25.23
C ALA A 439 31.66 -11.74 25.56
N GLU A 440 30.90 -12.20 24.55
CA GLU A 440 29.80 -13.16 24.77
C GLU A 440 30.27 -14.58 25.11
N ALA A 441 31.50 -14.95 24.73
CA ALA A 441 32.08 -16.26 25.08
C ALA A 441 32.54 -16.37 26.55
N ALA A 442 32.69 -15.25 27.28
CA ALA A 442 33.18 -15.24 28.65
C ALA A 442 32.08 -15.20 29.73
N GLU A 443 30.86 -14.79 29.39
CA GLU A 443 29.74 -14.71 30.35
C GLU A 443 28.86 -15.97 30.42
N GLY A 444 29.09 -16.96 29.55
CA GLY A 444 28.34 -18.23 29.52
C GLY A 444 28.83 -19.34 30.48
N ALA A 445 29.84 -19.08 31.31
CA ALA A 445 30.54 -20.13 32.08
C ALA A 445 30.20 -20.20 33.59
N GLU A 446 29.34 -19.34 34.13
CA GLU A 446 28.91 -19.42 35.54
C GLU A 446 27.40 -19.19 35.69
N ALA A 447 26.62 -20.26 35.53
CA ALA A 447 25.39 -20.54 36.30
C ALA A 447 24.74 -21.84 35.81
N ALA A 448 25.34 -22.98 36.19
CA ALA A 448 24.60 -24.22 36.35
C ALA A 448 24.18 -24.31 37.82
N GLU A 449 22.89 -24.48 38.09
CA GLU A 449 22.32 -25.32 39.17
C GLU A 449 20.81 -25.05 39.30
N GLY A 450 19.98 -26.07 39.07
CA GLY A 450 18.53 -25.96 39.22
C GLY A 450 17.72 -27.11 38.62
N GLU A 451 17.78 -28.26 39.31
CA GLU A 451 16.81 -29.38 39.39
C GLU A 451 15.91 -29.76 38.19
N VAL A 452 16.12 -30.99 37.72
CA VAL A 452 15.24 -31.78 36.86
C VAL A 452 14.38 -32.72 37.72
N PRO A 453 13.05 -32.84 37.52
CA PRO A 453 12.31 -34.00 37.97
C PRO A 453 12.10 -35.01 36.84
N ALA A 454 12.72 -36.17 37.06
CA ALA A 454 12.25 -37.54 36.84
C ALA A 454 11.58 -37.95 35.50
N ALA A 455 12.27 -38.90 34.86
CA ALA A 455 11.78 -39.83 33.85
C ALA A 455 10.68 -40.77 34.36
N VAL A 456 9.88 -41.27 33.41
CA VAL A 456 9.18 -42.56 33.53
C VAL A 456 9.57 -43.42 32.34
N ASP A 457 9.99 -44.64 32.67
CA ASP A 457 10.66 -45.67 31.87
C ASP A 457 9.72 -46.52 30.96
N VAL A 458 10.20 -46.82 29.73
CA VAL A 458 10.39 -48.17 29.09
C VAL A 458 9.13 -48.98 28.66
N PRO A 459 9.14 -49.90 27.64
CA PRO A 459 10.28 -50.45 26.87
C PRO A 459 10.19 -50.44 25.33
N ALA A 460 11.38 -50.67 24.75
CA ALA A 460 11.66 -51.14 23.41
C ALA A 460 11.24 -52.60 23.17
N ALA A 461 11.01 -52.96 21.90
CA ALA A 461 11.03 -54.34 21.43
C ALA A 461 11.78 -54.42 20.09
N ASP A 462 12.80 -55.28 20.09
CA ASP A 462 13.69 -55.65 19.00
C ASP A 462 12.98 -56.34 17.83
N GLY A 463 13.62 -56.31 16.64
CA GLY A 463 13.35 -57.31 15.61
C GLY A 463 13.74 -56.92 14.18
N THR A 464 15.03 -56.93 13.85
CA THR A 464 15.53 -57.21 12.48
C THR A 464 15.74 -58.73 12.34
N PRO A 465 15.66 -59.36 11.14
CA PRO A 465 16.74 -59.19 10.15
C PRO A 465 16.39 -59.34 8.64
N ALA A 466 17.31 -58.79 7.83
CA ALA A 466 17.94 -59.31 6.60
C ALA A 466 17.24 -59.37 5.22
N GLU A 467 17.92 -58.71 4.27
CA GLU A 467 18.36 -59.13 2.92
C GLU A 467 17.37 -59.56 1.82
N ALA A 468 17.40 -58.85 0.67
CA ALA A 468 17.83 -59.42 -0.62
C ALA A 468 17.85 -58.35 -1.75
N ALA A 469 18.98 -58.23 -2.44
CA ALA A 469 19.08 -57.69 -3.81
C ALA A 469 18.76 -58.82 -4.83
N PRO A 470 18.44 -58.52 -6.11
CA PRO A 470 19.52 -58.53 -7.12
C PRO A 470 19.32 -57.65 -8.40
N ALA A 471 20.47 -57.39 -9.05
CA ALA A 471 20.79 -57.45 -10.49
C ALA A 471 20.22 -56.47 -11.56
N ALA A 472 21.14 -55.61 -12.02
CA ALA A 472 21.57 -55.14 -13.35
C ALA A 472 20.89 -55.52 -14.72
N ALA A 473 20.68 -54.45 -15.52
CA ALA A 473 20.99 -54.18 -16.96
C ALA A 473 20.17 -54.85 -18.11
N PRO A 474 20.21 -54.38 -19.40
CA PRO A 474 20.95 -53.26 -20.07
C PRO A 474 20.16 -52.38 -21.11
N GLY A 475 20.80 -51.28 -21.60
CA GLY A 475 20.66 -50.65 -22.95
C GLY A 475 19.33 -49.95 -23.30
N GLY A 476 19.23 -48.79 -23.96
CA GLY A 476 20.11 -47.98 -24.81
C GLY A 476 19.26 -47.43 -25.97
N ASP A 477 19.08 -46.11 -26.09
CA ASP A 477 19.08 -45.34 -27.36
C ASP A 477 18.70 -43.87 -27.13
N THR A 478 19.55 -42.99 -27.66
CA THR A 478 19.45 -41.53 -27.60
C THR A 478 19.26 -40.98 -29.02
N PRO A 479 18.27 -40.11 -29.31
CA PRO A 479 18.24 -39.30 -30.53
C PRO A 479 18.88 -37.91 -30.33
N PRO A 480 19.25 -37.20 -31.42
CA PRO A 480 20.39 -36.28 -31.43
C PRO A 480 20.10 -34.88 -30.89
N ALA A 481 21.20 -34.23 -30.49
CA ALA A 481 21.28 -32.90 -29.90
C ALA A 481 20.86 -31.75 -30.84
N GLU A 482 19.98 -30.87 -30.35
CA GLU A 482 19.81 -29.50 -30.86
C GLU A 482 20.43 -28.50 -29.88
N ALA A 483 21.38 -27.73 -30.41
CA ALA A 483 22.03 -26.50 -29.96
C ALA A 483 21.86 -26.06 -28.48
N ALA A 484 22.93 -26.26 -27.70
CA ALA A 484 23.18 -25.56 -26.45
C ALA A 484 23.43 -24.05 -26.68
N PRO A 485 22.97 -23.15 -25.78
CA PRO A 485 23.45 -21.76 -25.74
C PRO A 485 24.93 -21.75 -25.30
N PRO A 486 25.72 -20.71 -25.65
CA PRO A 486 27.17 -20.76 -25.53
C PRO A 486 27.59 -20.89 -24.07
N GLY A 487 28.26 -22.00 -23.76
CA GLY A 487 29.01 -22.17 -22.52
C GLY A 487 30.04 -21.06 -22.41
N GLY A 488 29.90 -20.22 -21.39
CA GLY A 488 30.96 -19.31 -20.98
C GLY A 488 32.15 -20.13 -20.53
N THR A 489 33.23 -20.12 -21.32
CA THR A 489 34.53 -20.62 -20.89
C THR A 489 34.97 -19.77 -19.69
N ALA A 490 35.03 -20.37 -18.50
CA ALA A 490 35.68 -19.77 -17.36
C ALA A 490 37.16 -19.51 -17.70
N ARG A 491 37.61 -18.26 -17.58
CA ARG A 491 39.05 -17.96 -17.53
C ARG A 491 39.60 -18.56 -16.23
N PRO A 492 40.66 -19.39 -16.26
CA PRO A 492 41.13 -20.08 -15.06
C PRO A 492 41.91 -19.24 -14.04
N ASP A 493 42.06 -17.92 -14.19
CA ASP A 493 42.99 -17.11 -13.36
C ASP A 493 42.48 -15.70 -13.00
N ALA A 494 41.16 -15.46 -12.94
CA ALA A 494 40.64 -14.18 -12.45
C ALA A 494 40.41 -14.23 -10.93
N ASP A 495 41.10 -13.37 -10.18
CA ASP A 495 40.87 -13.17 -8.74
C ASP A 495 39.35 -13.00 -8.49
N PRO A 496 38.71 -13.82 -7.64
CA PRO A 496 37.27 -13.71 -7.34
C PRO A 496 36.86 -12.32 -6.81
N ALA A 497 37.80 -11.52 -6.30
CA ALA A 497 37.61 -10.13 -5.87
C ALA A 497 37.95 -9.07 -6.95
N ALA A 498 38.43 -9.45 -8.14
CA ALA A 498 38.70 -8.51 -9.22
C ALA A 498 37.40 -7.93 -9.79
N GLY A 499 37.18 -6.64 -9.54
CA GLY A 499 36.07 -5.85 -10.04
C GLY A 499 35.94 -4.52 -9.28
N THR A 500 35.29 -3.52 -9.87
CA THR A 500 35.01 -2.25 -9.20
C THR A 500 33.69 -2.37 -8.41
N PRO A 501 33.68 -2.16 -7.09
CA PRO A 501 32.44 -2.11 -6.32
C PRO A 501 31.53 -0.97 -6.79
N CYS A 502 30.25 -1.27 -7.00
CA CYS A 502 29.27 -0.29 -7.44
C CYS A 502 27.91 -0.50 -6.76
N GLU A 503 27.12 0.56 -6.64
CA GLU A 503 25.77 0.55 -6.09
C GLU A 503 24.76 0.91 -7.18
N VAL A 504 23.59 0.26 -7.15
CA VAL A 504 22.45 0.63 -8.00
C VAL A 504 21.62 1.72 -7.30
N VAL A 505 21.52 2.88 -7.93
CA VAL A 505 20.85 4.06 -7.40
C VAL A 505 19.66 4.43 -8.28
N LEU A 506 18.48 4.51 -7.68
CA LEU A 506 17.23 4.86 -8.37
C LEU A 506 16.87 6.30 -8.01
N ARG A 507 16.93 7.23 -8.97
CA ARG A 507 16.57 8.64 -8.75
C ARG A 507 15.36 9.03 -9.57
N GLY A 508 14.42 9.72 -8.97
CA GLY A 508 13.18 10.03 -9.67
C GLY A 508 12.24 10.96 -8.95
N THR A 509 11.24 11.43 -9.68
CA THR A 509 10.15 12.26 -9.14
C THR A 509 8.88 11.42 -9.07
N ALA A 510 8.14 11.56 -7.97
CA ALA A 510 6.82 10.98 -7.79
C ALA A 510 5.77 12.05 -7.45
N TRP A 511 4.52 11.80 -7.82
CA TRP A 511 3.42 12.75 -7.64
C TRP A 511 2.37 12.19 -6.68
N LEU A 512 2.21 12.82 -5.52
CA LEU A 512 1.17 12.51 -4.55
C LEU A 512 -0.04 13.42 -4.85
N ASP A 513 -1.20 12.85 -5.18
CA ASP A 513 -2.41 13.61 -5.51
C ASP A 513 -3.51 13.34 -4.48
N PRO A 514 -3.78 14.26 -3.54
CA PRO A 514 -4.85 14.11 -2.56
C PRO A 514 -6.26 14.10 -3.18
N LYS A 515 -6.45 14.72 -4.35
CA LYS A 515 -7.76 14.88 -4.99
C LYS A 515 -8.09 13.75 -5.96
N GLN A 516 -7.09 13.16 -6.60
CA GLN A 516 -7.30 12.09 -7.58
C GLN A 516 -6.00 11.33 -7.85
N VAL A 517 -5.83 10.14 -7.30
CA VAL A 517 -4.62 9.34 -7.57
C VAL A 517 -4.73 8.69 -8.96
N LYS A 518 -4.26 9.33 -10.04
CA LYS A 518 -4.16 8.80 -11.43
C LYS A 518 -5.29 7.82 -11.83
N GLY A 519 -6.45 8.35 -12.20
CA GLY A 519 -7.60 7.54 -12.62
C GLY A 519 -8.32 6.82 -11.48
N ARG A 520 -8.00 7.14 -10.22
CA ARG A 520 -8.62 6.58 -9.01
C ARG A 520 -9.28 7.68 -8.17
N PRO A 521 -10.12 7.34 -7.19
CA PRO A 521 -10.77 8.30 -6.30
C PRO A 521 -9.78 9.20 -5.54
N ALA A 522 -10.33 10.28 -4.98
CA ALA A 522 -9.62 11.11 -4.01
C ALA A 522 -9.18 10.29 -2.80
N LEU A 523 -8.15 10.76 -2.10
CA LEU A 523 -7.79 10.19 -0.80
C LEU A 523 -8.95 10.44 0.16
N THR A 524 -9.33 9.40 0.90
CA THR A 524 -10.31 9.52 1.97
C THR A 524 -9.71 10.25 3.16
N ARG A 525 -10.58 10.79 4.02
CA ARG A 525 -10.16 11.34 5.31
C ARG A 525 -9.33 10.31 6.08
N GLY A 526 -8.13 10.69 6.52
CA GLY A 526 -7.21 9.76 7.15
C GLY A 526 -5.76 10.25 7.18
N MET A 527 -4.89 9.42 7.72
CA MET A 527 -3.44 9.64 7.74
C MET A 527 -2.78 8.72 6.71
N TRP A 528 -2.15 9.30 5.70
CA TRP A 528 -1.56 8.59 4.57
C TRP A 528 -0.05 8.61 4.66
N ASP A 529 0.53 7.44 4.95
CA ASP A 529 1.96 7.20 5.04
C ASP A 529 2.60 7.02 3.65
N VAL A 530 3.74 7.66 3.43
CA VAL A 530 4.51 7.56 2.17
C VAL A 530 5.59 6.46 2.27
N TRP A 531 5.45 5.42 1.44
CA TRP A 531 6.36 4.28 1.38
C TRP A 531 7.06 4.19 0.03
N VAL A 532 8.32 3.73 0.03
CA VAL A 532 9.13 3.51 -1.17
C VAL A 532 9.58 2.05 -1.24
N PRO A 533 8.83 1.18 -1.94
CA PRO A 533 9.30 -0.16 -2.26
C PRO A 533 10.44 -0.11 -3.29
N VAL A 534 11.58 -0.72 -2.95
CA VAL A 534 12.75 -0.93 -3.83
C VAL A 534 12.83 -2.42 -4.15
N ARG A 535 12.89 -2.76 -5.44
CA ARG A 535 12.93 -4.15 -5.91
C ARG A 535 14.08 -4.37 -6.89
N GLY A 536 14.80 -5.48 -6.73
CA GLY A 536 15.92 -5.91 -7.57
C GLY A 536 16.52 -7.21 -7.01
N LEU A 537 17.17 -8.03 -7.83
CA LEU A 537 17.88 -9.26 -7.41
C LEU A 537 17.00 -10.31 -6.71
N GLY A 538 15.69 -10.28 -6.93
CA GLY A 538 14.72 -11.11 -6.20
C GLY A 538 14.36 -10.58 -4.80
N LEU A 539 14.88 -9.41 -4.39
CA LEU A 539 14.48 -8.71 -3.17
C LEU A 539 13.36 -7.70 -3.42
N SER A 540 12.57 -7.48 -2.37
CA SER A 540 11.63 -6.37 -2.27
C SER A 540 11.71 -5.81 -0.86
N ARG A 541 12.19 -4.58 -0.72
CA ARG A 541 12.33 -3.89 0.57
C ARG A 541 11.55 -2.59 0.56
N LYS A 542 10.76 -2.33 1.61
CA LYS A 542 9.99 -1.08 1.75
C LYS A 542 10.72 -0.14 2.70
N ALA A 543 10.94 1.10 2.28
CA ALA A 543 11.42 2.19 3.13
C ALA A 543 10.27 3.16 3.47
N ARG A 544 10.24 3.71 4.70
CA ARG A 544 9.44 4.92 4.97
C ARG A 544 10.21 6.13 4.48
N LEU A 545 9.55 6.98 3.72
CA LEU A 545 10.16 8.21 3.23
C LEU A 545 10.08 9.32 4.28
N GLY A 546 11.13 10.13 4.41
CA GLY A 546 11.13 11.41 5.11
C GLY A 546 12.14 11.53 6.24
N ALA A 547 12.48 10.43 6.93
CA ALA A 547 13.44 10.47 8.02
C ALA A 547 14.82 10.98 7.53
N ASP A 548 15.30 10.42 6.42
CA ASP A 548 16.40 10.98 5.64
C ASP A 548 15.86 11.93 4.56
N ARG A 549 16.23 13.21 4.64
CA ARG A 549 15.78 14.27 3.75
C ARG A 549 16.74 15.45 3.69
N ASP A 550 16.71 16.19 2.60
CA ASP A 550 17.55 17.37 2.39
C ASP A 550 17.15 18.56 3.28
N ALA A 551 18.16 19.37 3.63
CA ALA A 551 17.95 20.60 4.38
C ALA A 551 17.07 21.57 3.56
N GLY A 552 15.92 21.95 4.12
CA GLY A 552 14.98 22.89 3.51
C GLY A 552 13.66 22.27 3.05
N VAL A 553 13.57 20.94 2.93
CA VAL A 553 12.32 20.23 2.58
C VAL A 553 11.18 20.63 3.53
N ASP A 554 11.42 20.71 4.84
CA ASP A 554 10.44 21.09 5.85
C ASP A 554 9.79 22.46 5.60
N ALA A 555 10.55 23.41 5.03
CA ALA A 555 10.03 24.73 4.68
C ALA A 555 9.01 24.65 3.53
N HIS A 556 9.20 23.73 2.59
CA HIS A 556 8.33 23.53 1.43
C HIS A 556 7.10 22.65 1.70
N CYS A 557 7.10 21.89 2.81
CA CYS A 557 5.95 21.09 3.29
C CYS A 557 4.79 21.97 3.81
N LEU A 558 4.21 22.76 2.91
CA LEU A 558 3.10 23.66 3.23
C LEU A 558 1.76 22.89 3.28
N PRO A 559 0.84 23.24 4.19
CA PRO A 559 -0.52 22.75 4.14
C PRO A 559 -1.26 23.27 2.90
N ALA A 560 -2.33 22.60 2.50
CA ALA A 560 -3.17 22.98 1.37
C ALA A 560 -4.66 22.94 1.69
N LEU A 561 -5.45 23.76 0.98
CA LEU A 561 -6.91 23.71 0.91
C LEU A 561 -7.34 23.38 -0.53
N LEU A 562 -7.97 22.21 -0.70
CA LEU A 562 -8.19 21.62 -2.02
C LEU A 562 -9.68 21.35 -2.27
N GLY A 563 -10.23 21.88 -3.36
CA GLY A 563 -11.54 21.48 -3.89
C GLY A 563 -12.77 22.20 -3.29
N SER A 564 -13.95 21.71 -3.65
CA SER A 564 -15.25 22.20 -3.18
C SER A 564 -16.12 20.98 -2.81
N PRO A 565 -16.43 20.75 -1.52
CA PRO A 565 -15.99 21.53 -0.36
C PRO A 565 -14.47 21.53 -0.18
N ALA A 566 -13.93 22.55 0.48
CA ALA A 566 -12.48 22.67 0.69
C ALA A 566 -12.00 21.60 1.68
N VAL A 567 -11.09 20.75 1.21
CA VAL A 567 -10.46 19.69 2.01
C VAL A 567 -9.06 20.14 2.44
N PRO A 568 -8.81 20.31 3.74
CA PRO A 568 -7.47 20.56 4.24
C PRO A 568 -6.60 19.31 4.09
N THR A 569 -5.40 19.51 3.55
CA THR A 569 -4.37 18.47 3.45
C THR A 569 -3.09 19.00 4.09
N VAL A 570 -2.61 18.34 5.13
CA VAL A 570 -1.44 18.76 5.89
C VAL A 570 -0.33 17.71 5.75
N PRO A 571 0.71 17.95 4.91
CA PRO A 571 1.93 17.16 4.97
C PRO A 571 2.67 17.47 6.27
N TYR A 572 3.18 16.44 6.93
CA TYR A 572 3.99 16.60 8.15
C TYR A 572 4.95 15.43 8.32
N PHE A 573 5.96 15.63 9.18
CA PHE A 573 6.90 14.60 9.59
C PHE A 573 6.50 14.05 10.97
N THR A 574 6.44 12.73 11.12
CA THR A 574 6.01 12.07 12.36
C THR A 574 7.03 12.27 13.48
N ASP A 575 6.57 12.40 14.71
CA ASP A 575 7.41 12.34 15.91
C ASP A 575 7.35 10.93 16.51
N PRO A 576 8.48 10.32 16.96
CA PRO A 576 9.87 10.81 16.88
C PRO A 576 10.61 10.43 15.57
N HIS A 577 9.95 9.70 14.67
CA HIS A 577 10.66 9.02 13.58
C HIS A 577 10.96 9.85 12.32
N GLY A 578 10.50 11.09 12.23
CA GLY A 578 10.76 11.99 11.10
C GLY A 578 10.13 11.59 9.75
N ASN A 579 9.20 10.64 9.68
CA ASN A 579 8.66 10.13 8.42
C ASN A 579 7.54 11.02 7.83
N LEU A 580 7.53 11.20 6.51
CA LEU A 580 6.51 11.95 5.79
C LEU A 580 5.14 11.24 5.83
N THR A 581 4.12 12.00 6.20
CA THR A 581 2.71 11.59 6.26
C THR A 581 1.83 12.74 5.77
N LEU A 582 0.73 12.43 5.08
CA LEU A 582 -0.31 13.40 4.72
C LEU A 582 -1.52 13.19 5.63
N ASP A 583 -1.92 14.21 6.40
CA ASP A 583 -3.22 14.24 7.05
C ASP A 583 -4.25 14.86 6.09
N VAL A 584 -5.23 14.04 5.67
CA VAL A 584 -6.30 14.45 4.76
C VAL A 584 -7.58 14.64 5.56
N ASP A 585 -8.18 15.81 5.40
CA ASP A 585 -9.42 16.25 6.06
C ASP A 585 -9.39 16.20 7.59
N ARG A 586 -8.31 16.76 8.17
CA ARG A 586 -8.21 17.07 9.61
C ARG A 586 -8.53 15.87 10.49
N ARG A 587 -7.91 14.72 10.23
CA ARG A 587 -8.04 13.54 11.10
C ARG A 587 -7.37 13.81 12.45
N GLY A 588 -6.10 14.24 12.44
CA GLY A 588 -5.34 14.59 13.64
C GLY A 588 -4.66 15.96 13.59
N LYS A 589 -4.17 16.38 12.42
CA LYS A 589 -3.55 17.70 12.21
C LYS A 589 -4.60 18.76 11.87
N ARG A 590 -4.24 20.01 12.14
CA ARG A 590 -5.07 21.21 11.96
C ARG A 590 -4.25 22.26 11.22
N LEU A 591 -4.90 23.08 10.41
CA LEU A 591 -4.22 24.14 9.66
C LEU A 591 -3.53 25.13 10.58
N GLY A 592 -4.20 25.59 11.64
CA GLY A 592 -3.62 26.54 12.58
C GLY A 592 -2.33 26.03 13.23
N GLY A 593 -2.31 24.76 13.64
CA GLY A 593 -1.10 24.14 14.19
C GLY A 593 0.01 23.94 13.15
N ALA A 594 -0.33 23.56 11.92
CA ALA A 594 0.65 23.36 10.84
C ALA A 594 1.30 24.67 10.34
N LEU A 595 0.64 25.80 10.61
CA LEU A 595 1.11 27.14 10.27
C LEU A 595 1.88 27.81 11.41
N ALA A 596 1.95 27.21 12.60
CA ALA A 596 2.68 27.78 13.72
C ALA A 596 4.14 28.05 13.34
N GLY A 597 4.62 29.27 13.61
CA GLY A 597 5.97 29.72 13.26
C GLY A 597 6.18 30.08 11.78
N ARG A 598 5.18 29.90 10.90
CA ARG A 598 5.27 30.33 9.49
C ARG A 598 4.77 31.77 9.34
N PRO A 599 5.42 32.61 8.51
CA PRO A 599 5.06 34.03 8.40
C PRO A 599 3.71 34.22 7.71
N ALA A 600 2.87 35.08 8.29
CA ALA A 600 1.69 35.64 7.66
C ALA A 600 2.03 37.01 7.06
N LEU A 601 1.45 37.35 5.91
CA LEU A 601 1.75 38.59 5.20
C LEU A 601 0.51 39.45 5.04
N ARG A 602 0.65 40.76 5.25
CA ARG A 602 -0.42 41.72 4.95
C ARG A 602 -0.51 41.99 3.45
N MET A 603 -1.73 42.09 2.95
CA MET A 603 -2.00 42.43 1.55
C MET A 603 -2.13 43.96 1.38
N PRO A 604 -1.16 44.65 0.74
CA PRO A 604 -1.21 46.10 0.61
C PRO A 604 -2.34 46.55 -0.32
N GLY A 605 -3.06 47.63 0.06
CA GLY A 605 -4.14 48.21 -0.74
C GLY A 605 -5.46 47.42 -0.75
N ALA A 606 -5.58 46.40 0.11
CA ALA A 606 -6.82 45.69 0.36
C ALA A 606 -7.87 46.58 1.06
N ARG A 607 -9.15 46.29 0.84
CA ARG A 607 -10.25 46.90 1.59
C ARG A 607 -10.53 46.03 2.81
N GLY A 608 -10.17 46.52 4.00
CA GLY A 608 -10.35 45.81 5.26
C GLY A 608 -9.09 45.07 5.72
N LEU A 609 -9.26 44.07 6.59
CA LEU A 609 -8.16 43.20 7.02
C LEU A 609 -8.01 42.08 5.99
N GLU A 610 -6.85 42.00 5.34
CA GLU A 610 -6.52 40.91 4.42
C GLU A 610 -5.09 40.42 4.68
N ILE A 611 -4.99 39.14 5.00
CA ILE A 611 -3.76 38.47 5.42
C ILE A 611 -3.57 37.24 4.53
N GLU A 612 -2.47 37.19 3.79
CA GLU A 612 -2.03 36.00 3.06
C GLU A 612 -1.40 35.03 4.06
N LEU A 613 -1.85 33.77 4.00
CA LEU A 613 -1.31 32.67 4.77
C LEU A 613 -0.55 31.72 3.84
N PRO A 614 0.55 31.08 4.31
CA PRO A 614 1.34 30.15 3.53
C PRO A 614 0.66 28.77 3.45
N VAL A 615 -0.58 28.76 2.95
CA VAL A 615 -1.40 27.59 2.65
C VAL A 615 -1.59 27.56 1.14
N VAL A 616 -1.30 26.43 0.51
CA VAL A 616 -1.52 26.26 -0.93
C VAL A 616 -3.01 26.17 -1.22
N ALA A 617 -3.48 26.89 -2.22
CA ALA A 617 -4.86 26.82 -2.65
C ALA A 617 -4.98 26.83 -4.17
N LEU A 618 -5.98 26.12 -4.70
CA LEU A 618 -6.23 26.07 -6.13
C LEU A 618 -7.35 27.02 -6.56
N PRO A 619 -7.34 27.47 -7.83
CA PRO A 619 -8.53 28.04 -8.45
C PRO A 619 -9.73 27.10 -8.29
N GLY A 620 -10.86 27.62 -7.80
CA GLY A 620 -12.08 26.84 -7.57
C GLY A 620 -12.15 26.13 -6.22
N THR A 621 -11.14 26.25 -5.33
CA THR A 621 -11.31 25.85 -3.93
C THR A 621 -12.45 26.67 -3.30
N ALA A 622 -13.35 26.03 -2.57
CA ALA A 622 -14.45 26.75 -1.91
C ALA A 622 -13.92 27.62 -0.76
N PRO A 623 -14.48 28.83 -0.53
CA PRO A 623 -14.20 29.56 0.70
C PRO A 623 -14.61 28.78 1.94
N SER A 624 -13.90 28.98 3.05
CA SER A 624 -14.29 28.46 4.36
C SER A 624 -14.37 29.57 5.40
N VAL A 625 -15.10 29.33 6.48
CA VAL A 625 -15.23 30.30 7.58
C VAL A 625 -14.02 30.19 8.51
N ALA A 626 -13.55 31.34 8.98
CA ALA A 626 -12.57 31.45 10.05
C ALA A 626 -12.99 32.57 11.01
N VAL A 627 -12.27 32.68 12.12
CA VAL A 627 -12.46 33.76 13.09
C VAL A 627 -11.13 34.43 13.35
N LEU A 628 -11.09 35.76 13.28
CA LEU A 628 -9.99 36.57 13.80
C LEU A 628 -10.26 36.91 15.26
N LEU A 629 -9.24 36.80 16.10
CA LEU A 629 -9.30 37.10 17.52
C LEU A 629 -8.40 38.29 17.79
N VAL A 630 -8.97 39.36 18.34
CA VAL A 630 -8.23 40.53 18.82
C VAL A 630 -8.25 40.47 20.35
N ARG A 631 -7.09 40.20 20.97
CA ARG A 631 -7.01 40.04 22.45
C ARG A 631 -5.97 40.91 23.12
N GLY A 632 -6.23 41.22 24.39
CA GLY A 632 -5.23 41.78 25.30
C GLY A 632 -4.24 40.72 25.79
N GLN A 633 -3.17 41.15 26.45
CA GLN A 633 -2.18 40.22 27.01
C GLN A 633 -2.69 39.60 28.33
N GLY A 634 -2.59 38.27 28.44
CA GLY A 634 -3.06 37.49 29.61
C GLY A 634 -4.26 36.57 29.30
N GLU A 635 -4.43 35.50 30.08
CA GLU A 635 -5.53 34.53 29.88
C GLU A 635 -6.91 35.17 30.08
N ASP A 636 -7.07 36.07 31.06
CA ASP A 636 -8.32 36.78 31.38
C ASP A 636 -8.52 38.09 30.60
N ALA A 637 -7.66 38.37 29.61
CA ALA A 637 -7.71 39.61 28.86
C ALA A 637 -8.93 39.67 27.91
N PRO A 638 -9.52 40.86 27.69
CA PRO A 638 -10.64 41.01 26.78
C PRO A 638 -10.28 40.49 25.38
N CYS A 639 -11.20 39.73 24.79
CA CYS A 639 -11.07 39.15 23.46
C CYS A 639 -12.31 39.48 22.63
N CYS A 640 -12.10 39.99 21.43
CA CYS A 640 -13.16 40.22 20.45
C CYS A 640 -12.97 39.31 19.25
N GLU A 641 -14.05 38.67 18.81
CA GLU A 641 -14.08 37.85 17.61
C GLU A 641 -14.53 38.69 16.41
N LEU A 642 -13.83 38.55 15.28
CA LEU A 642 -14.17 39.13 14.00
C LEU A 642 -14.43 37.98 13.01
N PRO A 643 -15.65 37.87 12.46
CA PRO A 643 -15.93 36.90 11.42
C PRO A 643 -15.01 37.10 10.22
N ALA A 644 -14.38 36.01 9.77
CA ALA A 644 -13.43 36.01 8.67
C ALA A 644 -13.78 34.93 7.64
N LEU A 645 -13.32 35.15 6.41
CA LEU A 645 -13.38 34.17 5.33
C LEU A 645 -11.97 33.81 4.89
N VAL A 646 -11.76 32.52 4.67
CA VAL A 646 -10.58 31.92 4.08
C VAL A 646 -10.89 31.72 2.60
N GLU A 647 -10.23 32.48 1.73
CA GLU A 647 -10.48 32.44 0.29
C GLU A 647 -9.21 32.08 -0.49
N PRO A 648 -9.28 31.21 -1.51
CA PRO A 648 -8.15 30.99 -2.39
C PRO A 648 -7.91 32.22 -3.27
N PHE A 649 -6.67 32.67 -3.34
CA PHE A 649 -6.26 33.72 -4.25
C PHE A 649 -4.76 33.60 -4.57
N GLY A 650 -4.38 33.77 -5.84
CA GLY A 650 -2.97 33.76 -6.24
C GLY A 650 -2.19 32.47 -5.93
N GLY A 651 -2.87 31.32 -5.79
CA GLY A 651 -2.24 30.05 -5.37
C GLY A 651 -2.08 29.90 -3.86
N ARG A 652 -2.50 30.89 -3.08
CA ARG A 652 -2.45 30.94 -1.62
C ARG A 652 -3.84 31.09 -1.00
N VAL A 653 -3.90 31.02 0.31
CA VAL A 653 -5.09 31.35 1.10
C VAL A 653 -4.99 32.78 1.61
N HIS A 654 -6.08 33.52 1.49
CA HIS A 654 -6.24 34.85 2.04
C HIS A 654 -7.33 34.82 3.11
N LEU A 655 -6.96 35.23 4.31
CA LEU A 655 -7.89 35.46 5.40
C LEU A 655 -8.41 36.90 5.32
N ARG A 656 -9.73 37.07 5.23
CA ARG A 656 -10.38 38.37 5.03
C ARG A 656 -11.43 38.62 6.09
N ALA A 657 -11.39 39.78 6.70
CA ALA A 657 -12.38 40.22 7.67
C ALA A 657 -12.70 41.71 7.50
N GLY A 658 -13.83 42.12 8.08
CA GLY A 658 -14.12 43.54 8.28
C GLY A 658 -13.04 44.21 9.16
N ASP A 659 -12.84 45.50 8.97
CA ASP A 659 -11.86 46.29 9.73
C ASP A 659 -12.50 47.14 10.84
N ARG A 660 -13.69 46.76 11.31
CA ARG A 660 -14.37 47.43 12.42
C ARG A 660 -14.89 46.42 13.42
N LEU A 661 -14.62 46.69 14.68
CA LEU A 661 -15.22 46.00 15.81
C LEU A 661 -16.71 46.36 15.91
N ASP A 662 -17.50 45.43 16.43
CA ASP A 662 -18.87 45.70 16.83
C ASP A 662 -18.91 46.56 18.12
N PRO A 663 -20.08 47.07 18.54
CA PRO A 663 -20.17 47.93 19.73
C PRO A 663 -19.66 47.26 21.01
N ALA A 664 -19.89 45.95 21.18
CA ALA A 664 -19.45 45.19 22.34
C ALA A 664 -17.91 45.06 22.38
N GLY A 665 -17.30 44.68 21.26
CA GLY A 665 -15.85 44.59 21.10
C GLY A 665 -15.14 45.93 21.28
N ARG A 666 -15.73 47.02 20.78
CA ARG A 666 -15.21 48.37 21.00
C ARG A 666 -15.19 48.77 22.48
N ALA A 667 -16.24 48.41 23.23
CA ALA A 667 -16.30 48.67 24.66
C ALA A 667 -15.32 47.81 25.46
N ALA A 668 -15.10 46.56 25.04
CA ALA A 668 -14.23 45.62 25.73
C ALA A 668 -12.74 45.90 25.53
N LEU A 669 -12.31 46.25 24.32
CA LEU A 669 -10.90 46.48 24.00
C LEU A 669 -10.50 47.96 24.22
N GLY A 670 -11.24 48.91 23.63
CA GLY A 670 -10.81 50.31 23.60
C GLY A 670 -9.67 50.58 22.59
N ALA A 671 -9.22 51.83 22.51
CA ALA A 671 -8.17 52.24 21.57
C ALA A 671 -6.79 51.80 22.05
N GLY A 672 -5.97 51.22 21.17
CA GLY A 672 -4.65 50.71 21.54
C GLY A 672 -4.09 49.67 20.58
N THR A 673 -3.02 49.00 20.99
CA THR A 673 -2.38 47.92 20.22
C THR A 673 -2.69 46.58 20.89
N TRP A 674 -3.16 45.63 20.09
CA TRP A 674 -3.70 44.34 20.55
C TRP A 674 -3.07 43.19 19.78
N ALA A 675 -3.03 42.01 20.40
CA ALA A 675 -2.58 40.79 19.71
C ALA A 675 -3.66 40.32 18.73
N LEU A 676 -3.24 39.81 17.58
CA LEU A 676 -4.09 39.23 16.55
C LEU A 676 -3.75 37.75 16.37
N SER A 677 -4.74 36.88 16.50
CA SER A 677 -4.67 35.47 16.14
C SER A 677 -5.86 35.07 15.25
N ALA A 678 -5.80 33.87 14.67
CA ALA A 678 -6.89 33.30 13.88
C ALA A 678 -7.21 31.86 14.27
N ARG A 679 -8.48 31.48 14.21
CA ARG A 679 -8.93 30.09 14.23
C ARG A 679 -9.41 29.70 12.83
N LEU A 680 -8.66 28.83 12.16
CA LEU A 680 -8.91 28.39 10.79
C LEU A 680 -9.74 27.10 10.70
N ASP A 681 -9.71 26.29 11.76
CA ASP A 681 -10.27 24.94 11.79
C ASP A 681 -11.61 24.87 12.54
N GLY A 682 -12.34 25.98 12.61
CA GLY A 682 -13.58 26.12 13.38
C GLY A 682 -13.39 26.77 14.76
N PRO A 683 -14.48 26.94 15.54
CA PRO A 683 -14.48 27.74 16.77
C PRO A 683 -13.59 27.17 17.88
N HIS A 684 -13.38 25.85 17.91
CA HIS A 684 -12.51 25.15 18.87
C HIS A 684 -11.15 24.76 18.25
N GLY A 685 -10.81 25.29 17.08
CA GLY A 685 -9.53 25.06 16.43
C GLY A 685 -8.38 25.73 17.18
N PRO A 686 -7.12 25.28 16.95
CA PRO A 686 -5.95 25.93 17.54
C PRO A 686 -5.86 27.38 17.07
N GLU A 687 -5.50 28.28 17.99
CA GLU A 687 -5.20 29.66 17.66
C GLU A 687 -3.86 29.75 16.94
N LEU A 688 -3.87 30.36 15.75
CA LEU A 688 -2.68 30.72 15.01
C LEU A 688 -2.32 32.18 15.34
N PRO A 689 -1.21 32.45 16.06
CA PRO A 689 -0.72 33.81 16.22
C PRO A 689 -0.36 34.41 14.86
N ILE A 690 -0.87 35.61 14.57
CA ILE A 690 -0.60 36.32 13.30
C ILE A 690 0.34 37.50 13.55
N GLY A 691 0.04 38.33 14.54
CA GLY A 691 0.80 39.55 14.80
C GLY A 691 0.04 40.50 15.71
N ARG A 692 0.11 41.80 15.42
CA ARG A 692 -0.57 42.85 16.18
C ARG A 692 -1.44 43.73 15.30
N VAL A 693 -2.46 44.31 15.92
CA VAL A 693 -3.35 45.30 15.31
C VAL A 693 -3.45 46.55 16.16
N HIS A 694 -3.63 47.69 15.51
CA HIS A 694 -4.01 48.93 16.16
C HIS A 694 -5.53 49.14 16.03
N VAL A 695 -6.19 49.40 17.15
CA VAL A 695 -7.61 49.74 17.22
C VAL A 695 -7.73 51.22 17.52
N ASP A 696 -8.41 51.97 16.65
CA ASP A 696 -8.65 53.41 16.87
C ASP A 696 -9.84 53.66 17.82
N ALA A 697 -10.01 54.91 18.26
CA ALA A 697 -11.11 55.30 19.13
C ALA A 697 -12.51 54.99 18.55
N GLY A 698 -12.64 54.89 17.22
CA GLY A 698 -13.87 54.52 16.53
C GLY A 698 -14.06 53.00 16.34
N GLY A 699 -13.17 52.17 16.88
CA GLY A 699 -13.20 50.72 16.75
C GLY A 699 -12.69 50.19 15.41
N ARG A 700 -12.01 51.01 14.60
CA ARG A 700 -11.37 50.52 13.35
C ARG A 700 -10.07 49.80 13.68
N VAL A 701 -9.90 48.62 13.08
CA VAL A 701 -8.75 47.74 13.26
C VAL A 701 -7.80 47.87 12.07
N ARG A 702 -6.50 48.01 12.32
CA ARG A 702 -5.45 48.09 11.29
C ARG A 702 -4.29 47.16 11.65
N LEU A 703 -3.75 46.44 10.66
CA LEU A 703 -2.57 45.60 10.83
C LEU A 703 -1.33 46.46 11.10
N CYS A 704 -0.54 46.11 12.12
CA CYS A 704 0.73 46.78 12.41
C CYS A 704 1.79 46.51 11.34
N ASP A 705 2.80 47.39 11.23
CA ASP A 705 3.87 47.30 10.22
C ASP A 705 4.83 46.12 10.40
N GLU A 706 4.83 45.51 11.58
CA GLU A 706 5.62 44.31 11.90
C GLU A 706 5.20 43.09 11.08
N LEU A 707 3.97 43.08 10.56
CA LEU A 707 3.52 42.04 9.65
C LEU A 707 4.11 42.34 8.26
N GLY A 708 4.96 41.44 7.77
CA GLY A 708 5.57 41.55 6.43
C GLY A 708 4.52 41.77 5.34
N THR A 709 4.88 42.45 4.25
CA THR A 709 3.98 42.70 3.12
C THR A 709 4.20 41.72 1.99
N VAL A 710 3.12 41.29 1.34
CA VAL A 710 3.21 40.71 0.00
C VAL A 710 3.87 41.73 -0.94
N ASP A 711 4.72 41.25 -1.85
CA ASP A 711 5.38 42.11 -2.85
C ASP A 711 4.36 43.00 -3.59
N SER A 712 4.68 44.28 -3.71
CA SER A 712 3.72 45.28 -4.23
C SER A 712 3.35 45.05 -5.70
N ALA A 713 4.24 44.49 -6.53
CA ALA A 713 3.92 44.16 -7.92
C ALA A 713 3.00 42.94 -8.02
N VAL A 714 3.28 41.91 -7.22
CA VAL A 714 2.41 40.74 -7.06
C VAL A 714 1.03 41.17 -6.56
N ALA A 715 1.00 42.01 -5.51
CA ALA A 715 -0.23 42.48 -4.89
C ALA A 715 -1.11 43.34 -5.82
N ARG A 716 -0.51 44.22 -6.64
CA ARG A 716 -1.25 45.01 -7.64
C ARG A 716 -1.87 44.11 -8.71
N THR A 717 -1.12 43.13 -9.20
CA THR A 717 -1.59 42.18 -10.21
C THR A 717 -2.75 41.35 -9.67
N ALA A 718 -2.57 40.83 -8.46
CA ALA A 718 -3.55 40.12 -7.67
C ALA A 718 -4.88 40.90 -7.52
N LEU A 719 -4.81 42.11 -6.97
CA LEU A 719 -6.00 42.95 -6.75
C LEU A 719 -6.70 43.33 -8.06
N ALA A 720 -5.96 43.54 -9.15
CA ALA A 720 -6.53 43.82 -10.46
C ALA A 720 -7.32 42.61 -11.01
N GLN A 721 -6.76 41.40 -10.90
CA GLN A 721 -7.45 40.17 -11.29
C GLN A 721 -8.73 39.94 -10.47
N ARG A 722 -8.66 40.13 -9.15
CA ARG A 722 -9.84 39.99 -8.27
C ARG A 722 -10.93 40.99 -8.61
N ARG A 723 -10.61 42.27 -8.81
CA ARG A 723 -11.60 43.29 -9.22
C ARG A 723 -12.30 42.93 -10.52
N ARG A 724 -11.61 42.26 -11.46
CA ARG A 724 -12.23 41.74 -12.69
C ARG A 724 -13.16 40.56 -12.38
N ALA A 725 -12.74 39.62 -11.54
CA ALA A 725 -13.56 38.49 -11.11
C ALA A 725 -14.85 38.94 -10.37
N ASP A 726 -14.72 39.86 -9.42
CA ASP A 726 -15.86 40.42 -8.67
C ASP A 726 -16.84 41.14 -9.61
N ARG A 727 -16.32 41.95 -10.55
CA ARG A 727 -17.14 42.59 -11.58
C ARG A 727 -17.86 41.57 -12.45
N ARG A 728 -17.18 40.51 -12.89
CA ARG A 728 -17.80 39.42 -13.66
C ARG A 728 -18.89 38.73 -12.87
N ALA A 729 -18.65 38.38 -11.61
CA ALA A 729 -19.63 37.74 -10.74
C ALA A 729 -20.85 38.65 -10.50
N LEU A 730 -20.63 39.94 -10.24
CA LEU A 730 -21.69 40.93 -10.10
C LEU A 730 -22.53 41.02 -11.37
N VAL A 731 -21.87 41.17 -12.53
CA VAL A 731 -22.54 41.21 -13.84
C VAL A 731 -23.32 39.92 -14.08
N HIS A 732 -22.78 38.74 -13.77
CA HIS A 732 -23.47 37.46 -13.94
C HIS A 732 -24.72 37.36 -13.04
N ARG A 733 -24.63 37.86 -11.80
CA ARG A 733 -25.73 37.88 -10.81
C ARG A 733 -26.87 38.81 -11.22
N PHE A 734 -26.56 39.96 -11.83
CA PHE A 734 -27.57 40.93 -12.32
C PHE A 734 -28.05 40.64 -13.75
N SER A 735 -27.23 40.03 -14.59
CA SER A 735 -27.58 39.74 -15.99
C SER A 735 -28.49 38.53 -16.12
N HIS A 736 -28.37 37.49 -15.29
CA HIS A 736 -29.19 36.27 -15.44
C HIS A 736 -30.72 36.50 -15.29
N PRO A 737 -31.21 37.38 -14.40
CA PRO A 737 -32.65 37.71 -14.32
C PRO A 737 -33.12 38.70 -15.39
N LEU A 738 -32.27 39.67 -15.77
CA LEU A 738 -32.65 40.77 -16.67
C LEU A 738 -32.48 40.42 -18.16
N THR A 739 -31.47 39.65 -18.54
CA THR A 739 -31.17 39.31 -19.95
C THR A 739 -32.22 38.43 -20.62
N ARG A 740 -33.01 37.67 -19.84
CA ARG A 740 -34.16 36.91 -20.36
C ARG A 740 -35.30 37.81 -20.86
N ARG A 741 -35.38 39.07 -20.41
CA ARG A 741 -36.42 40.05 -20.78
C ARG A 741 -35.97 41.09 -21.82
N LEU A 742 -34.70 41.05 -22.26
CA LEU A 742 -34.14 42.02 -23.21
C LEU A 742 -34.25 41.55 -24.67
N SER A 743 -34.49 42.50 -25.58
CA SER A 743 -34.53 42.24 -27.03
C SER A 743 -33.19 41.71 -27.55
N ALA A 744 -33.21 40.99 -28.69
CA ALA A 744 -32.01 40.43 -29.31
C ALA A 744 -30.96 41.52 -29.64
N ALA A 745 -31.39 42.70 -30.10
CA ALA A 745 -30.51 43.83 -30.39
C ALA A 745 -29.83 44.39 -29.14
N THR A 746 -30.55 44.46 -28.02
CA THR A 746 -30.00 44.92 -26.73
C THR A 746 -28.98 43.92 -26.17
N ARG A 747 -29.22 42.61 -26.33
CA ARG A 747 -28.26 41.56 -25.95
C ARG A 747 -26.97 41.63 -26.77
N ALA A 748 -27.06 41.92 -28.07
CA ALA A 748 -25.90 42.10 -28.93
C ALA A 748 -25.05 43.32 -28.52
N ARG A 749 -25.69 44.46 -28.18
CA ARG A 749 -25.00 45.65 -27.67
C ARG A 749 -24.34 45.41 -26.30
N LEU A 750 -25.00 44.69 -25.40
CA LEU A 750 -24.41 44.30 -24.10
C LEU A 750 -23.21 43.38 -24.25
N ARG A 751 -23.22 42.43 -25.20
CA ARG A 751 -22.06 41.59 -25.53
C ARG A 751 -20.88 42.40 -26.07
N LEU A 752 -21.14 43.35 -26.97
CA LEU A 752 -20.12 44.28 -27.48
C LEU A 752 -19.53 45.18 -26.38
N LEU A 753 -20.37 45.65 -25.44
CA LEU A 753 -19.94 46.43 -24.29
C LEU A 753 -19.09 45.59 -23.32
N ALA A 754 -19.46 44.32 -23.10
CA ALA A 754 -18.70 43.37 -22.29
C ALA A 754 -17.30 43.13 -22.88
N VAL A 755 -17.21 42.88 -24.19
CA VAL A 755 -15.93 42.71 -24.91
C VAL A 755 -15.06 43.98 -24.80
N ARG A 756 -15.64 45.19 -24.94
CA ARG A 756 -14.90 46.45 -24.77
C ARG A 756 -14.44 46.73 -23.34
N LEU A 757 -15.13 46.20 -22.34
CA LEU A 757 -14.78 46.33 -20.92
C LEU A 757 -13.84 45.21 -20.41
N GLY A 758 -13.44 44.29 -21.29
CA GLY A 758 -12.63 43.11 -20.95
C GLY A 758 -13.35 42.11 -20.05
N LEU A 759 -14.69 42.09 -20.10
CA LEU A 759 -15.55 41.18 -19.34
C LEU A 759 -15.66 39.82 -20.03
#